data_AF-A0A4S4DUS6-F1
#
_entry.id   AF-A0A4S4DUS6-F1
#
_cell.length_a   1.000
_cell.length_b   1.000
_cell.length_c   1.000
_cell.angle_alpha   90.00
_cell.angle_beta   90.00
_cell.angle_gamma   90.00
#
_symmetry.space_group_name_H-M   'P 1'
#
loop_
_entity.id
_entity.type
_entity.pdbx_description
1 polymer ?
#
loop_
_entity_poly.entity_id
_entity_poly.type
_entity_poly.pdbx_seq_one_letter_code
_entity_poly.pdbx_strand_id
1 'polypeptide(L)'
;MKSSLYLHLVILSFHLLLLLHFTINKVRALDTNNNTDRQALLSFRLQISDPQNLLSGWTNHISTSHCTWFGVSCTTDHNHRVNSIHLPGLGLSGTLSPHLSNLSSLQKLNLSRNNFYGQIPIELGRLFLLTHFILAENSITGAIPASLSQCQNLRVISLGFNKLTGHLPPELGALPRLQVLDASGNNLTGVVPPTFGNLSALTVLSLDSNNLSGPIPNQIGHLSNLLSIQLSVNQFSGEFPLSIFNISSLVYLSVAKNNLYGHLPGDMGFRLPKIEQLLLGQNHFRGSIPESLFNASSIQFLDLPSNQFQGSIPLLRNMKSLTHLNLGGNNLFSTTEQNFHFFESLSNCTQLQDLILNSNQLSGELPTSLSNLSTVLIRFCIDNNLFTGSFPIGIEKFQNLMTMSIERNFLTGPLPHSIGALHNLQLLSLHINNFSGEIPDVFGNLTKLFELTMGANQFSGKIPTTIGRCQRLSKLDLAWNSLVGTIPMEIFRLPILNYLYLARNYLNGSLPIELGSMTKLEFMDISDNRFSGNLPETIQGCISMRFLNLSRNNLTGFIPNSVGKLIALESLDLSLNNLSGPIPDNLEKISALQKLNLSFNDLEGQVPRNGVFINLEWDSFQGNSKLCGNDKDAAQRLKVPECSARRKSSRHLSLKIIIVLVSSIVFTSAMFLIWVLIFQKKKKKMHRAGISSPSIKGLPPKISYSDIQLATNGFATENLVGKGSFGSVYKGVFGTTAIAVKVIDLQQSKALKSFNAECEALRTVRHRNLVRVITSCSSIDHRGGEFKALVMEFMSNGNLDNWLHPKESYQSQRNLSLIQRLDIAIDVAFALDYLHHDCEPPLVHCDLKPPNVLLDENLGAHVGDFGLARFLNPNSPEKISSTIGLKGSIGYIPPEYGWGNKVSTSGDVYSFGVLLLEMFTAKRPTDEMFKDGLDINNFASAMQQNQVLKVVDARLFEYNNDLSEGDTSTYSSSVGGGDSSITSNTICNWDSKIEQCLAAVIRVGLSCAANSAGDRLTMRETLAKLREIKKVLG
;
A
#
# COMPACT_ATOMS: atom_id res chain seq x y z
N MET A 1 24.04 80.38 -12.35
CA MET A 1 22.57 80.31 -12.12
C MET A 1 21.70 80.37 -13.38
N LYS A 2 22.21 80.51 -14.62
CA LYS A 2 21.38 80.48 -15.85
C LYS A 2 21.20 79.09 -16.49
N SER A 3 22.04 78.11 -16.15
CA SER A 3 22.01 76.75 -16.74
C SER A 3 20.98 75.81 -16.10
N SER A 4 20.75 75.93 -14.78
CA SER A 4 19.78 75.08 -14.04
C SER A 4 18.32 75.42 -14.36
N LEU A 5 18.00 76.69 -14.65
CA LEU A 5 16.66 77.11 -15.04
C LEU A 5 16.25 76.54 -16.41
N TYR A 6 17.21 76.42 -17.33
CA TYR A 6 16.98 75.89 -18.67
C TYR A 6 16.69 74.39 -18.66
N LEU A 7 17.40 73.63 -17.81
CA LEU A 7 17.18 72.20 -17.65
C LEU A 7 15.81 71.90 -17.01
N HIS A 8 15.37 72.70 -16.03
CA HIS A 8 14.03 72.55 -15.44
C HIS A 8 12.92 72.98 -16.39
N LEU A 9 13.10 74.02 -17.22
CA LEU A 9 12.13 74.40 -18.25
C LEU A 9 12.00 73.36 -19.37
N VAL A 10 13.10 72.69 -19.74
CA VAL A 10 13.09 71.60 -20.72
C VAL A 10 12.45 70.34 -20.15
N ILE A 11 12.68 70.00 -18.89
CA ILE A 11 12.02 68.84 -18.25
C ILE A 11 10.53 69.10 -18.05
N LEU A 12 10.15 70.33 -17.64
CA LEU A 12 8.74 70.71 -17.48
C LEU A 12 8.03 70.76 -18.84
N SER A 13 8.68 71.23 -19.90
CA SER A 13 8.09 71.21 -21.25
C SER A 13 7.98 69.79 -21.80
N PHE A 14 8.92 68.90 -21.48
CA PHE A 14 8.84 67.48 -21.85
C PHE A 14 7.73 66.75 -21.08
N HIS A 15 7.52 67.08 -19.81
CA HIS A 15 6.40 66.54 -19.01
C HIS A 15 5.06 67.12 -19.44
N LEU A 16 5.01 68.40 -19.81
CA LEU A 16 3.80 69.03 -20.37
C LEU A 16 3.49 68.48 -21.75
N LEU A 17 4.49 68.21 -22.59
CA LEU A 17 4.35 67.54 -23.89
C LEU A 17 3.94 66.08 -23.73
N LEU A 18 4.44 65.35 -22.72
CA LEU A 18 3.97 64.00 -22.40
C LEU A 18 2.54 64.01 -21.84
N LEU A 19 2.19 64.96 -20.97
CA LEU A 19 0.82 65.15 -20.48
C LEU A 19 -0.13 65.61 -21.59
N LEU A 20 0.33 66.45 -22.53
CA LEU A 20 -0.40 66.79 -23.75
C LEU A 20 -0.49 65.59 -24.69
N HIS A 21 0.52 64.74 -24.82
CA HIS A 21 0.47 63.51 -25.62
C HIS A 21 -0.45 62.45 -25.00
N PHE A 22 -0.54 62.40 -23.66
CA PHE A 22 -1.47 61.53 -22.93
C PHE A 22 -2.90 62.09 -22.86
N THR A 23 -3.09 63.42 -22.93
CA THR A 23 -4.43 64.05 -22.96
C THR A 23 -4.98 64.22 -24.39
N ILE A 24 -4.14 64.32 -25.41
CA ILE A 24 -4.54 64.38 -26.84
C ILE A 24 -4.92 63.00 -27.40
N ASN A 25 -4.62 61.90 -26.69
CA ASN A 25 -5.11 60.56 -27.04
C ASN A 25 -6.43 60.15 -26.34
N LYS A 26 -7.18 61.11 -25.78
CA LYS A 26 -8.63 60.92 -25.58
C LYS A 26 -9.34 61.05 -26.92
N VAL A 27 -9.61 59.88 -27.51
CA VAL A 27 -10.75 59.60 -28.39
C VAL A 27 -10.84 60.51 -29.63
N ARG A 28 -10.19 60.10 -30.72
CA ARG A 28 -10.91 60.19 -32.01
C ARG A 28 -12.03 59.18 -31.92
N ALA A 29 -13.24 59.65 -31.61
CA ALA A 29 -14.43 58.89 -31.93
C ALA A 29 -14.40 58.75 -33.45
N LEU A 30 -14.00 57.58 -33.95
CA LEU A 30 -14.42 57.20 -35.29
C LEU A 30 -15.94 57.34 -35.29
N ASP A 31 -16.44 58.07 -36.27
CA ASP A 31 -17.86 58.25 -36.52
C ASP A 31 -18.44 56.86 -36.83
N THR A 32 -18.80 56.13 -35.76
CA THR A 32 -19.23 54.74 -35.83
C THR A 32 -20.71 54.75 -36.17
N ASN A 33 -21.00 54.57 -37.46
CA ASN A 33 -22.35 54.43 -37.98
C ASN A 33 -22.73 52.95 -38.09
N ASN A 34 -23.96 52.64 -38.47
CA ASN A 34 -24.39 51.24 -38.69
C ASN A 34 -23.52 50.44 -39.66
N ASN A 35 -22.81 51.11 -40.58
CA ASN A 35 -21.91 50.42 -41.50
C ASN A 35 -20.64 49.92 -40.81
N THR A 36 -20.15 50.59 -39.75
CA THR A 36 -18.98 50.11 -39.01
C THR A 36 -19.27 48.82 -38.23
N ASP A 37 -20.47 48.69 -37.66
CA ASP A 37 -20.88 47.48 -36.96
C ASP A 37 -21.05 46.29 -37.92
N ARG A 38 -21.70 46.53 -39.07
CA ARG A 38 -21.82 45.54 -40.14
C ARG A 38 -20.45 45.06 -40.61
N GLN A 39 -19.50 45.96 -40.85
CA GLN A 39 -18.16 45.60 -41.29
C GLN A 39 -17.42 44.77 -40.23
N ALA A 40 -17.50 45.13 -38.95
CA ALA A 40 -16.88 44.37 -37.87
C ALA A 40 -17.42 42.94 -37.76
N LEU A 41 -18.74 42.75 -37.90
CA LEU A 41 -19.38 41.44 -37.91
C LEU A 41 -18.97 40.59 -39.13
N LEU A 42 -18.88 41.20 -40.32
CA LEU A 42 -18.41 40.51 -41.53
C LEU A 42 -16.92 40.12 -41.41
N SER A 43 -16.08 41.00 -40.87
CA SER A 43 -14.67 40.69 -40.59
C SER A 43 -14.53 39.54 -39.58
N PHE A 44 -15.38 39.49 -38.56
CA PHE A 44 -15.42 38.36 -37.64
C PHE A 44 -15.84 37.06 -38.35
N ARG A 45 -16.92 37.10 -39.15
CA ARG A 45 -17.39 35.94 -39.92
C ARG A 45 -16.31 35.37 -40.83
N LEU A 46 -15.50 36.22 -41.48
CA LEU A 46 -14.45 35.78 -42.39
C LEU A 46 -13.32 35.00 -41.69
N GLN A 47 -13.16 35.15 -40.37
CA GLN A 47 -12.11 34.49 -39.59
C GLN A 47 -12.57 33.20 -38.91
N ILE A 48 -13.83 32.80 -39.11
CA ILE A 48 -14.44 31.65 -38.46
C ILE A 48 -15.01 30.67 -39.48
N SER A 49 -14.82 29.39 -39.21
CA SER A 49 -15.51 28.30 -39.89
C SER A 49 -16.85 28.05 -39.20
N ASP A 50 -17.91 27.98 -40.00
CA ASP A 50 -19.29 27.77 -39.58
C ASP A 50 -19.82 26.46 -40.18
N PRO A 51 -19.60 25.32 -39.51
CA PRO A 51 -19.94 24.01 -40.06
C PRO A 51 -21.45 23.79 -40.21
N GLN A 52 -22.27 24.50 -39.42
CA GLN A 52 -23.72 24.41 -39.47
C GLN A 52 -24.34 25.43 -40.44
N ASN A 53 -23.51 26.30 -41.03
CA ASN A 53 -23.92 27.34 -41.97
C ASN A 53 -25.02 28.29 -41.43
N LEU A 54 -25.07 28.48 -40.10
CA LEU A 54 -26.07 29.31 -39.41
C LEU A 54 -25.80 30.81 -39.57
N LEU A 55 -24.55 31.19 -39.82
CA LEU A 55 -24.12 32.56 -40.08
C LEU A 55 -24.23 32.92 -41.57
N SER A 56 -24.79 32.04 -42.41
CA SER A 56 -24.99 32.28 -43.85
C SER A 56 -25.67 33.61 -44.17
N GLY A 57 -26.65 34.01 -43.35
CA GLY A 57 -27.40 35.26 -43.49
C GLY A 57 -26.63 36.56 -43.20
N TRP A 58 -25.41 36.49 -42.66
CA TRP A 58 -24.57 37.66 -42.38
C TRP A 58 -23.92 38.18 -43.68
N THR A 59 -24.67 38.93 -44.49
CA THR A 59 -24.24 39.32 -45.85
C THR A 59 -23.95 40.82 -45.97
N ASN A 60 -23.26 41.22 -47.04
CA ASN A 60 -23.02 42.64 -47.31
C ASN A 60 -24.17 43.32 -48.09
N HIS A 61 -25.37 42.71 -48.12
CA HIS A 61 -26.51 43.26 -48.86
C HIS A 61 -27.17 44.42 -48.09
N ILE A 62 -27.31 45.56 -48.76
CA ILE A 62 -27.81 46.83 -48.19
C ILE A 62 -29.26 46.71 -47.69
N SER A 63 -30.07 45.79 -48.26
CA SER A 63 -31.48 45.58 -47.91
C SER A 63 -31.70 44.80 -46.60
N THR A 64 -30.67 44.14 -46.05
CA THR A 64 -30.78 43.38 -44.79
C THR A 64 -30.06 44.10 -43.65
N SER A 65 -30.78 44.40 -42.57
CA SER A 65 -30.20 44.97 -41.37
C SER A 65 -29.38 43.91 -40.63
N HIS A 66 -28.17 44.26 -40.17
CA HIS A 66 -27.36 43.35 -39.33
C HIS A 66 -28.05 43.01 -38.01
N CYS A 67 -29.04 43.79 -37.59
CA CYS A 67 -29.83 43.54 -36.39
C CYS A 67 -30.79 42.35 -36.50
N THR A 68 -31.04 41.83 -37.72
CA THR A 68 -31.83 40.61 -37.93
C THR A 68 -30.96 39.37 -38.11
N TRP A 69 -29.63 39.51 -38.00
CA TRP A 69 -28.71 38.39 -38.18
C TRP A 69 -28.77 37.43 -36.99
N PHE A 70 -28.61 36.14 -37.29
CA PHE A 70 -28.61 35.09 -36.28
C PHE A 70 -27.57 35.40 -35.18
N GLY A 71 -28.02 35.41 -33.93
CA GLY A 71 -27.19 35.67 -32.75
C GLY A 71 -26.78 37.13 -32.55
N VAL A 72 -27.25 38.08 -33.36
CA VAL A 72 -26.96 39.53 -33.20
C VAL A 72 -28.18 40.23 -32.61
N SER A 73 -27.96 41.15 -31.67
CA SER A 73 -28.98 42.08 -31.19
C SER A 73 -28.45 43.51 -31.19
N CYS A 74 -29.35 44.46 -31.43
CA CYS A 74 -29.03 45.88 -31.51
C CYS A 74 -29.76 46.71 -30.44
N THR A 75 -29.28 47.92 -30.21
CA THR A 75 -29.96 48.93 -29.40
C THR A 75 -31.32 49.31 -30.02
N THR A 76 -32.26 49.65 -29.14
CA THR A 76 -33.62 50.07 -29.51
C THR A 76 -33.74 51.57 -29.79
N ASP A 77 -32.64 52.31 -29.68
CA ASP A 77 -32.58 53.73 -30.07
C ASP A 77 -32.49 53.88 -31.60
N HIS A 78 -32.60 55.12 -32.09
CA HIS A 78 -32.59 55.42 -33.54
C HIS A 78 -31.30 54.98 -34.27
N ASN A 79 -30.26 54.58 -33.53
CA ASN A 79 -28.95 54.27 -34.10
C ASN A 79 -28.74 52.78 -34.39
N HIS A 80 -29.59 51.86 -33.92
CA HIS A 80 -29.54 50.41 -34.24
C HIS A 80 -28.14 49.75 -34.14
N ARG A 81 -27.37 50.14 -33.11
CA ARG A 81 -25.99 49.67 -32.90
C ARG A 81 -25.97 48.29 -32.26
N VAL A 82 -24.99 47.45 -32.60
CA VAL A 82 -24.88 46.09 -32.04
C VAL A 82 -24.56 46.17 -30.54
N ASN A 83 -25.42 45.58 -29.71
CA ASN A 83 -25.24 45.52 -28.26
C ASN A 83 -25.04 44.11 -27.70
N SER A 84 -25.34 43.07 -28.48
CA SER A 84 -25.16 41.68 -28.05
C SER A 84 -24.79 40.78 -29.22
N ILE A 85 -23.81 39.91 -29.00
CA ILE A 85 -23.50 38.75 -29.83
C ILE A 85 -23.65 37.50 -28.96
N HIS A 86 -24.51 36.59 -29.38
CA HIS A 86 -24.84 35.36 -28.66
C HIS A 86 -24.82 34.16 -29.60
N LEU A 87 -23.72 33.42 -29.59
CA LEU A 87 -23.46 32.29 -30.49
C LEU A 87 -22.91 31.04 -29.75
N PRO A 88 -23.54 30.57 -28.65
CA PRO A 88 -23.01 29.43 -27.93
C PRO A 88 -23.33 28.07 -28.60
N GLY A 89 -22.45 27.08 -28.49
CA GLY A 89 -22.79 25.68 -28.81
C GLY A 89 -22.92 25.34 -30.30
N LEU A 90 -22.37 26.16 -31.19
CA LEU A 90 -22.59 26.05 -32.64
C LEU A 90 -21.47 25.27 -33.37
N GLY A 91 -20.40 24.90 -32.66
CA GLY A 91 -19.23 24.25 -33.24
C GLY A 91 -18.38 25.19 -34.11
N LEU A 92 -18.53 26.51 -33.97
CA LEU A 92 -17.73 27.51 -34.68
C LEU A 92 -16.25 27.34 -34.34
N SER A 93 -15.35 27.41 -35.33
CA SER A 93 -13.91 27.30 -35.10
C SER A 93 -13.15 28.43 -35.77
N GLY A 94 -12.11 28.96 -35.14
CA GLY A 94 -11.31 30.06 -35.68
C GLY A 94 -10.71 30.91 -34.57
N THR A 95 -10.19 32.09 -34.90
CA THR A 95 -9.62 33.02 -33.93
C THR A 95 -10.57 34.17 -33.62
N LEU A 96 -10.49 34.72 -32.41
CA LEU A 96 -11.21 35.95 -32.03
C LEU A 96 -10.69 37.14 -32.85
N SER A 97 -11.58 37.79 -33.60
CA SER A 97 -11.19 38.93 -34.43
C SER A 97 -10.99 40.20 -33.58
N PRO A 98 -9.85 40.91 -33.72
CA PRO A 98 -9.67 42.20 -33.05
C PRO A 98 -10.67 43.26 -33.53
N HIS A 99 -11.26 43.08 -34.73
CA HIS A 99 -12.28 43.98 -35.27
C HIS A 99 -13.59 43.99 -34.48
N LEU A 100 -13.84 42.97 -33.63
CA LEU A 100 -14.94 43.01 -32.67
C LEU A 100 -14.86 44.21 -31.72
N SER A 101 -13.66 44.77 -31.49
CA SER A 101 -13.46 46.01 -30.72
C SER A 101 -14.08 47.26 -31.34
N ASN A 102 -14.46 47.22 -32.62
CA ASN A 102 -15.15 48.34 -33.30
C ASN A 102 -16.64 48.42 -32.94
N LEU A 103 -17.21 47.40 -32.31
CA LEU A 103 -18.60 47.36 -31.85
C LEU A 103 -18.76 48.17 -30.55
N SER A 104 -18.65 49.49 -30.64
CA SER A 104 -18.55 50.38 -29.46
C SER A 104 -19.77 50.33 -28.51
N SER A 105 -20.93 49.87 -28.98
CA SER A 105 -22.15 49.66 -28.18
C SER A 105 -22.29 48.27 -27.57
N LEU A 106 -21.32 47.37 -27.77
CA LEU A 106 -21.40 45.98 -27.35
C LEU A 106 -21.41 45.86 -25.81
N GLN A 107 -22.46 45.23 -25.29
CA GLN A 107 -22.65 44.94 -23.87
C GLN A 107 -22.46 43.47 -23.55
N LYS A 108 -22.76 42.56 -24.49
CA LYS A 108 -22.66 41.12 -24.27
C LYS A 108 -21.95 40.44 -25.44
N LEU A 109 -20.90 39.70 -25.13
CA LEU A 109 -20.24 38.81 -26.07
C LEU A 109 -20.24 37.41 -25.46
N ASN A 110 -21.00 36.49 -26.07
CA ASN A 110 -21.05 35.10 -25.68
C ASN A 110 -20.74 34.20 -26.88
N LEU A 111 -19.58 33.54 -26.82
CA LEU A 111 -19.09 32.58 -27.81
C LEU A 111 -18.78 31.21 -27.17
N SER A 112 -19.37 30.89 -26.02
CA SER A 112 -19.04 29.67 -25.27
C SER A 112 -19.40 28.38 -26.00
N ARG A 113 -18.81 27.25 -25.59
CA ARG A 113 -19.12 25.91 -26.15
C ARG A 113 -18.90 25.84 -27.66
N ASN A 114 -17.75 26.32 -28.10
CA ASN A 114 -17.33 26.30 -29.50
C ASN A 114 -15.89 25.78 -29.60
N ASN A 115 -15.29 25.89 -30.78
CA ASN A 115 -13.93 25.46 -31.08
C ASN A 115 -13.01 26.65 -31.36
N PHE A 116 -13.23 27.80 -30.72
CA PHE A 116 -12.35 28.98 -30.87
C PHE A 116 -10.96 28.69 -30.28
N TYR A 117 -9.92 29.15 -30.97
CA TYR A 117 -8.52 29.00 -30.56
C TYR A 117 -7.72 30.29 -30.79
N GLY A 118 -6.45 30.29 -30.39
CA GLY A 118 -5.61 31.50 -30.43
C GLY A 118 -5.85 32.41 -29.22
N GLN A 119 -5.30 33.62 -29.24
CA GLN A 119 -5.29 34.52 -28.10
C GLN A 119 -6.52 35.42 -28.03
N ILE A 120 -6.84 35.90 -26.83
CA ILE A 120 -7.82 36.97 -26.63
C ILE A 120 -7.18 38.30 -27.10
N PRO A 121 -7.73 38.99 -28.11
CA PRO A 121 -7.17 40.25 -28.59
C PRO A 121 -7.21 41.34 -27.52
N ILE A 122 -6.09 42.05 -27.35
CA ILE A 122 -5.96 43.12 -26.34
C ILE A 122 -6.91 44.30 -26.63
N GLU A 123 -7.27 44.51 -27.90
CA GLU A 123 -8.16 45.56 -28.38
C GLU A 123 -9.57 45.44 -27.80
N LEU A 124 -10.00 44.25 -27.37
CA LEU A 124 -11.32 44.04 -26.75
C LEU A 124 -11.49 44.83 -25.44
N GLY A 125 -10.38 45.27 -24.82
CA GLY A 125 -10.41 46.23 -23.69
C GLY A 125 -11.01 47.59 -24.03
N ARG A 126 -11.18 47.94 -25.32
CA ARG A 126 -11.81 49.20 -25.76
C ARG A 126 -13.34 49.17 -25.69
N LEU A 127 -13.95 48.02 -25.39
CA LEU A 127 -15.39 47.85 -25.32
C LEU A 127 -15.92 48.33 -23.95
N PHE A 128 -15.92 49.65 -23.73
CA PHE A 128 -16.23 50.25 -22.42
C PHE A 128 -17.64 49.96 -21.88
N LEU A 129 -18.57 49.59 -22.76
CA LEU A 129 -19.95 49.22 -22.41
C LEU A 129 -20.14 47.72 -22.13
N LEU A 130 -19.08 46.92 -22.27
CA LEU A 130 -19.14 45.47 -22.10
C LEU A 130 -19.49 45.13 -20.65
N THR A 131 -20.49 44.27 -20.48
CA THR A 131 -21.01 43.78 -19.21
C THR A 131 -20.79 42.27 -19.05
N HIS A 132 -20.87 41.51 -20.14
CA HIS A 132 -20.69 40.06 -20.14
C HIS A 132 -19.68 39.68 -21.22
N PHE A 133 -18.59 39.05 -20.79
CA PHE A 133 -17.55 38.51 -21.65
C PHE A 133 -17.42 37.02 -21.38
N ILE A 134 -18.00 36.20 -22.26
CA ILE A 134 -18.20 34.76 -22.04
C ILE A 134 -17.58 33.99 -23.22
N LEU A 135 -16.47 33.31 -22.94
CA LEU A 135 -15.70 32.52 -23.89
C LEU A 135 -15.44 31.08 -23.38
N ALA A 136 -16.11 30.66 -22.30
CA ALA A 136 -15.91 29.36 -21.69
C ALA A 136 -16.15 28.17 -22.63
N GLU A 137 -15.52 27.03 -22.34
CA GLU A 137 -15.61 25.79 -23.13
C GLU A 137 -15.18 26.01 -24.59
N ASN A 138 -13.91 26.40 -24.78
CA ASN A 138 -13.25 26.60 -26.08
C ASN A 138 -11.79 26.08 -26.01
N SER A 139 -10.96 26.40 -27.00
CA SER A 139 -9.52 26.08 -27.05
C SER A 139 -8.63 27.33 -27.10
N ILE A 140 -9.05 28.42 -26.45
CA ILE A 140 -8.34 29.70 -26.44
C ILE A 140 -7.04 29.58 -25.65
N THR A 141 -5.95 30.14 -26.18
CA THR A 141 -4.59 30.08 -25.63
C THR A 141 -4.05 31.45 -25.25
N GLY A 142 -2.87 31.51 -24.63
CA GLY A 142 -2.22 32.76 -24.25
C GLY A 142 -2.75 33.36 -22.95
N ALA A 143 -2.31 34.58 -22.64
CA ALA A 143 -2.63 35.24 -21.38
C ALA A 143 -3.98 35.95 -21.40
N ILE A 144 -4.59 36.07 -20.22
CA ILE A 144 -5.75 36.94 -20.01
C ILE A 144 -5.29 38.40 -20.17
N PRO A 145 -5.84 39.19 -21.10
CA PRO A 145 -5.37 40.56 -21.30
C PRO A 145 -5.73 41.48 -20.14
N ALA A 146 -4.72 42.15 -19.56
CA ALA A 146 -4.93 43.17 -18.53
C ALA A 146 -5.82 44.34 -19.01
N SER A 147 -5.89 44.57 -20.34
CA SER A 147 -6.75 45.61 -20.95
C SER A 147 -8.24 45.40 -20.68
N LEU A 148 -8.70 44.19 -20.33
CA LEU A 148 -10.09 43.95 -19.94
C LEU A 148 -10.49 44.75 -18.69
N SER A 149 -9.53 45.18 -17.86
CA SER A 149 -9.77 46.10 -16.73
C SER A 149 -10.30 47.48 -17.17
N GLN A 150 -10.15 47.86 -18.44
CA GLN A 150 -10.69 49.11 -18.99
C GLN A 150 -12.21 49.04 -19.21
N CYS A 151 -12.79 47.85 -19.28
CA CYS A 151 -14.23 47.64 -19.42
C CYS A 151 -14.92 47.75 -18.05
N GLN A 152 -15.03 48.98 -17.52
CA GLN A 152 -15.52 49.30 -16.18
C GLN A 152 -16.96 48.86 -15.87
N ASN A 153 -17.72 48.46 -16.90
CA ASN A 153 -19.08 47.94 -16.78
C ASN A 153 -19.16 46.41 -16.67
N LEU A 154 -18.03 45.70 -16.74
CA LEU A 154 -18.00 44.24 -16.67
C LEU A 154 -18.61 43.73 -15.37
N ARG A 155 -19.50 42.76 -15.52
CA ARG A 155 -20.17 42.00 -14.45
C ARG A 155 -19.81 40.53 -14.50
N VAL A 156 -19.63 39.99 -15.70
CA VAL A 156 -19.31 38.57 -15.89
C VAL A 156 -18.10 38.45 -16.81
N ILE A 157 -17.05 37.83 -16.30
CA ILE A 157 -15.94 37.29 -17.08
C ILE A 157 -15.98 35.77 -16.89
N SER A 158 -16.26 35.03 -17.95
CA SER A 158 -16.25 33.56 -17.93
C SER A 158 -15.36 33.03 -19.06
N LEU A 159 -14.25 32.45 -18.64
CA LEU A 159 -13.16 31.95 -19.47
C LEU A 159 -12.86 30.47 -19.16
N GLY A 160 -13.73 29.81 -18.37
CA GLY A 160 -13.54 28.44 -17.91
C GLY A 160 -13.34 27.42 -19.03
N PHE A 161 -12.62 26.33 -18.76
CA PHE A 161 -12.37 25.23 -19.71
C PHE A 161 -11.81 25.70 -21.05
N ASN A 162 -10.61 26.28 -21.00
CA ASN A 162 -9.81 26.74 -22.14
C ASN A 162 -8.35 26.27 -21.98
N LYS A 163 -7.42 26.85 -22.76
CA LYS A 163 -5.97 26.57 -22.70
C LYS A 163 -5.18 27.85 -22.36
N LEU A 164 -5.77 28.75 -21.58
CA LEU A 164 -5.14 30.01 -21.18
C LEU A 164 -3.92 29.74 -20.30
N THR A 165 -2.89 30.56 -20.45
CA THR A 165 -1.60 30.44 -19.76
C THR A 165 -1.20 31.77 -19.11
N GLY A 166 -0.13 31.75 -18.32
CA GLY A 166 0.37 32.96 -17.65
C GLY A 166 -0.45 33.32 -16.41
N HIS A 167 -0.28 34.55 -15.93
CA HIS A 167 -0.77 34.99 -14.63
C HIS A 167 -2.18 35.58 -14.70
N LEU A 168 -2.89 35.55 -13.57
CA LEU A 168 -4.07 36.36 -13.35
C LEU A 168 -3.68 37.86 -13.30
N PRO A 169 -4.22 38.74 -14.17
CA PRO A 169 -3.84 40.14 -14.19
C PRO A 169 -4.34 40.87 -12.93
N PRO A 170 -3.47 41.50 -12.13
CA PRO A 170 -3.87 42.23 -10.93
C PRO A 170 -4.81 43.41 -11.23
N GLU A 171 -4.75 43.97 -12.44
CA GLU A 171 -5.59 45.08 -12.90
C GLU A 171 -7.08 44.73 -12.94
N LEU A 172 -7.43 43.44 -13.09
CA LEU A 172 -8.83 43.00 -13.02
C LEU A 172 -9.46 43.31 -11.66
N GLY A 173 -8.66 43.38 -10.59
CA GLY A 173 -9.10 43.78 -9.25
C GLY A 173 -9.65 45.22 -9.16
N ALA A 174 -9.49 46.04 -10.21
CA ALA A 174 -10.03 47.39 -10.29
C ALA A 174 -11.45 47.48 -10.90
N LEU A 175 -12.08 46.35 -11.24
CA LEU A 175 -13.42 46.33 -11.85
C LEU A 175 -14.53 46.46 -10.79
N PRO A 176 -15.23 47.60 -10.69
CA PRO A 176 -16.10 47.90 -9.55
C PRO A 176 -17.44 47.13 -9.58
N ARG A 177 -17.80 46.55 -10.73
CA ARG A 177 -19.11 45.91 -10.97
C ARG A 177 -19.00 44.41 -11.22
N LEU A 178 -17.80 43.84 -11.13
CA LEU A 178 -17.58 42.43 -11.44
C LEU A 178 -18.27 41.55 -10.39
N GLN A 179 -19.17 40.68 -10.86
CA GLN A 179 -19.98 39.77 -10.04
C GLN A 179 -19.52 38.32 -10.19
N VAL A 180 -19.05 37.93 -11.37
CA VAL A 180 -18.58 36.58 -11.67
C VAL A 180 -17.22 36.67 -12.35
N LEU A 181 -16.23 36.02 -11.74
CA LEU A 181 -14.92 35.75 -12.33
C LEU A 181 -14.72 34.23 -12.37
N ASP A 182 -14.83 33.67 -13.56
CA ASP A 182 -14.58 32.26 -13.83
C ASP A 182 -13.41 32.14 -14.82
N ALA A 183 -12.33 31.52 -14.37
CA ALA A 183 -11.18 31.14 -15.18
C ALA A 183 -10.76 29.68 -14.90
N SER A 184 -11.71 28.85 -14.47
CA SER A 184 -11.50 27.44 -14.13
C SER A 184 -10.99 26.61 -15.31
N GLY A 185 -10.37 25.45 -15.08
CA GLY A 185 -10.01 24.51 -16.13
C GLY A 185 -9.11 25.11 -17.22
N ASN A 186 -8.02 25.77 -16.82
CA ASN A 186 -7.02 26.37 -17.70
C ASN A 186 -5.61 25.95 -17.24
N ASN A 187 -4.56 26.55 -17.82
CA ASN A 187 -3.16 26.32 -17.45
C ASN A 187 -2.53 27.61 -16.89
N LEU A 188 -3.30 28.35 -16.09
CA LEU A 188 -2.87 29.60 -15.45
C LEU A 188 -1.88 29.31 -14.33
N THR A 189 -0.89 30.19 -14.16
CA THR A 189 0.22 30.04 -13.21
C THR A 189 0.37 31.23 -12.28
N GLY A 190 1.17 31.06 -11.22
CA GLY A 190 1.49 32.09 -10.23
C GLY A 190 0.36 32.33 -9.22
N VAL A 191 0.36 33.50 -8.57
CA VAL A 191 -0.48 33.76 -7.39
C VAL A 191 -1.81 34.41 -7.72
N VAL A 192 -2.80 34.26 -6.84
CA VAL A 192 -4.02 35.08 -6.88
C VAL A 192 -3.66 36.51 -6.43
N PRO A 193 -3.93 37.55 -7.23
CA PRO A 193 -3.59 38.92 -6.87
C PRO A 193 -4.35 39.40 -5.62
N PRO A 194 -3.68 40.00 -4.62
CA PRO A 194 -4.36 40.59 -3.46
C PRO A 194 -5.38 41.69 -3.84
N THR A 195 -5.20 42.34 -5.00
CA THR A 195 -6.14 43.32 -5.55
C THR A 195 -7.52 42.73 -5.83
N PHE A 196 -7.67 41.41 -5.94
CA PHE A 196 -8.99 40.78 -6.08
C PHE A 196 -9.86 40.98 -4.85
N GLY A 197 -9.28 41.25 -3.68
CA GLY A 197 -10.02 41.66 -2.48
C GLY A 197 -10.74 43.02 -2.60
N ASN A 198 -10.51 43.78 -3.67
CA ASN A 198 -11.21 45.04 -3.94
C ASN A 198 -12.50 44.85 -4.77
N LEU A 199 -12.78 43.64 -5.26
CA LEU A 199 -13.94 43.32 -6.08
C LEU A 199 -15.23 43.23 -5.26
N SER A 200 -15.65 44.34 -4.64
CA SER A 200 -16.77 44.37 -3.67
C SER A 200 -18.12 43.85 -4.19
N ALA A 201 -18.35 43.82 -5.50
CA ALA A 201 -19.55 43.27 -6.13
C ALA A 201 -19.48 41.75 -6.42
N LEU A 202 -18.34 41.10 -6.15
CA LEU A 202 -18.08 39.72 -6.53
C LEU A 202 -18.94 38.75 -5.74
N THR A 203 -19.59 37.84 -6.45
CA THR A 203 -20.45 36.79 -5.93
C THR A 203 -19.89 35.39 -6.21
N VAL A 204 -19.18 35.22 -7.32
CA VAL A 204 -18.56 33.95 -7.72
C VAL A 204 -17.10 34.19 -8.10
N LEU A 205 -16.21 33.47 -7.42
CA LEU A 205 -14.81 33.33 -7.78
C LEU A 205 -14.52 31.85 -8.08
N SER A 206 -14.24 31.52 -9.33
CA SER A 206 -13.90 30.16 -9.77
C SER A 206 -12.56 30.19 -10.53
N LEU A 207 -11.57 29.54 -9.93
CA LEU A 207 -10.19 29.42 -10.41
C LEU A 207 -9.69 27.98 -10.29
N ASP A 208 -10.59 27.02 -10.08
CA ASP A 208 -10.25 25.61 -9.90
C ASP A 208 -9.62 25.00 -11.16
N SER A 209 -8.91 23.89 -11.00
CA SER A 209 -8.30 23.14 -12.10
C SER A 209 -7.33 23.99 -12.93
N ASN A 210 -6.31 24.56 -12.27
CA ASN A 210 -5.23 25.36 -12.86
C ASN A 210 -3.88 25.00 -12.21
N ASN A 211 -2.83 25.76 -12.50
CA ASN A 211 -1.49 25.65 -11.93
C ASN A 211 -1.16 26.86 -11.02
N LEU A 212 -2.17 27.45 -10.38
CA LEU A 212 -1.96 28.58 -9.47
C LEU A 212 -1.28 28.11 -8.19
N SER A 213 -0.38 28.93 -7.65
CA SER A 213 0.48 28.60 -6.51
C SER A 213 0.57 29.74 -5.51
N GLY A 214 1.27 29.50 -4.39
CA GLY A 214 1.43 30.48 -3.32
C GLY A 214 0.19 30.60 -2.41
N PRO A 215 0.18 31.59 -1.50
CA PRO A 215 -0.89 31.76 -0.53
C PRO A 215 -2.15 32.35 -1.15
N ILE A 216 -3.31 31.93 -0.61
CA ILE A 216 -4.59 32.58 -0.88
C ILE A 216 -4.57 33.94 -0.13
N PRO A 217 -4.80 35.09 -0.81
CA PRO A 217 -4.76 36.39 -0.14
C PRO A 217 -5.85 36.57 0.92
N ASN A 218 -5.47 37.03 2.12
CA ASN A 218 -6.40 37.32 3.21
C ASN A 218 -7.47 38.35 2.84
N GLN A 219 -7.17 39.24 1.89
CA GLN A 219 -8.06 40.29 1.39
C GLN A 219 -9.33 39.73 0.73
N ILE A 220 -9.33 38.47 0.26
CA ILE A 220 -10.53 37.81 -0.26
C ILE A 220 -11.61 37.74 0.83
N GLY A 221 -11.21 37.63 2.11
CA GLY A 221 -12.13 37.66 3.25
C GLY A 221 -12.92 38.96 3.42
N HIS A 222 -12.54 40.06 2.75
CA HIS A 222 -13.30 41.32 2.76
C HIS A 222 -14.52 41.32 1.83
N LEU A 223 -14.63 40.32 0.94
CA LEU A 223 -15.66 40.25 -0.09
C LEU A 223 -16.96 39.67 0.49
N SER A 224 -17.72 40.50 1.19
CA SER A 224 -18.93 40.12 1.94
C SER A 224 -20.13 39.69 1.08
N ASN A 225 -20.05 39.82 -0.25
CA ASN A 225 -21.10 39.39 -1.19
C ASN A 225 -20.80 38.02 -1.84
N LEU A 226 -19.66 37.39 -1.52
CA LEU A 226 -19.28 36.10 -2.10
C LEU A 226 -20.27 35.01 -1.70
N LEU A 227 -20.79 34.31 -2.71
CA LEU A 227 -21.65 33.15 -2.59
C LEU A 227 -20.87 31.85 -2.84
N SER A 228 -19.88 31.90 -3.75
CA SER A 228 -19.11 30.73 -4.16
C SER A 228 -17.62 31.05 -4.31
N ILE A 229 -16.77 30.26 -3.66
CA ILE A 229 -15.32 30.24 -3.84
C ILE A 229 -14.91 28.83 -4.29
N GLN A 230 -14.33 28.72 -5.49
CA GLN A 230 -13.87 27.46 -6.08
C GLN A 230 -12.40 27.58 -6.49
N LEU A 231 -11.50 26.96 -5.73
CA LEU A 231 -10.04 27.05 -5.88
C LEU A 231 -9.38 25.67 -5.92
N SER A 232 -10.18 24.61 -6.03
CA SER A 232 -9.72 23.23 -5.96
C SER A 232 -8.79 22.85 -7.12
N VAL A 233 -7.96 21.82 -6.95
CA VAL A 233 -7.06 21.30 -7.99
C VAL A 233 -6.12 22.40 -8.50
N ASN A 234 -5.27 22.88 -7.59
CA ASN A 234 -4.23 23.87 -7.84
C ASN A 234 -2.98 23.48 -7.01
N GLN A 235 -2.02 24.40 -6.91
CA GLN A 235 -0.80 24.26 -6.12
C GLN A 235 -0.76 25.29 -4.98
N PHE A 236 -1.93 25.76 -4.49
CA PHE A 236 -1.99 26.73 -3.40
C PHE A 236 -1.30 26.17 -2.15
N SER A 237 -0.56 27.02 -1.46
CA SER A 237 0.22 26.66 -0.27
C SER A 237 0.05 27.72 0.82
N GLY A 238 0.63 27.49 2.01
CA GLY A 238 0.49 28.41 3.13
C GLY A 238 -0.76 28.16 3.97
N GLU A 239 -0.93 28.99 5.00
CA GLU A 239 -2.07 28.89 5.91
C GLU A 239 -3.37 29.38 5.24
N PHE A 240 -4.46 28.64 5.40
CA PHE A 240 -5.75 29.03 4.87
C PHE A 240 -6.29 30.29 5.57
N PRO A 241 -6.70 31.34 4.83
CA PRO A 241 -7.18 32.59 5.41
C PRO A 241 -8.42 32.43 6.29
N LEU A 242 -8.26 32.65 7.61
CA LEU A 242 -9.39 32.57 8.54
C LEU A 242 -10.47 33.63 8.27
N SER A 243 -10.12 34.74 7.60
CA SER A 243 -11.07 35.78 7.19
C SER A 243 -12.14 35.26 6.22
N ILE A 244 -11.86 34.21 5.44
CA ILE A 244 -12.84 33.60 4.54
C ILE A 244 -13.97 32.92 5.31
N PHE A 245 -13.70 32.37 6.51
CA PHE A 245 -14.73 31.81 7.38
C PHE A 245 -15.68 32.87 7.96
N ASN A 246 -15.43 34.16 7.76
CA ASN A 246 -16.30 35.25 8.20
C ASN A 246 -17.28 35.72 7.11
N ILE A 247 -17.23 35.15 5.91
CA ILE A 247 -18.10 35.53 4.79
C ILE A 247 -19.47 34.87 4.98
N SER A 248 -20.36 35.54 5.74
CA SER A 248 -21.69 35.01 6.10
C SER A 248 -22.63 34.71 4.92
N SER A 249 -22.34 35.25 3.73
CA SER A 249 -23.08 35.00 2.49
C SER A 249 -22.70 33.70 1.79
N LEU A 250 -21.59 33.06 2.17
CA LEU A 250 -20.99 31.95 1.45
C LEU A 250 -21.87 30.69 1.51
N VAL A 251 -22.14 30.13 0.33
CA VAL A 251 -22.94 28.90 0.12
C VAL A 251 -22.07 27.73 -0.29
N TYR A 252 -21.02 27.99 -1.07
CA TYR A 252 -20.11 26.99 -1.61
C TYR A 252 -18.65 27.39 -1.37
N LEU A 253 -17.89 26.52 -0.69
CA LEU A 253 -16.45 26.68 -0.50
C LEU A 253 -15.72 25.39 -0.89
N SER A 254 -14.86 25.48 -1.90
CA SER A 254 -14.06 24.36 -2.37
C SER A 254 -12.61 24.77 -2.58
N VAL A 255 -11.69 24.15 -1.81
CA VAL A 255 -10.24 24.33 -1.93
C VAL A 255 -9.49 23.00 -1.93
N ALA A 256 -10.19 21.92 -2.26
CA ALA A 256 -9.67 20.56 -2.24
C ALA A 256 -8.50 20.38 -3.22
N LYS A 257 -7.63 19.39 -2.99
CA LYS A 257 -6.46 19.10 -3.87
C LYS A 257 -5.53 20.30 -4.00
N ASN A 258 -4.99 20.74 -2.87
CA ASN A 258 -3.98 21.80 -2.75
C ASN A 258 -2.97 21.43 -1.64
N ASN A 259 -2.03 22.32 -1.34
CA ASN A 259 -1.03 22.17 -0.27
C ASN A 259 -1.33 23.12 0.92
N LEU A 260 -2.62 23.41 1.18
CA LEU A 260 -3.04 24.33 2.23
C LEU A 260 -2.93 23.67 3.60
N TYR A 261 -2.50 24.43 4.62
CA TYR A 261 -2.52 23.99 6.01
C TYR A 261 -3.26 25.00 6.90
N GLY A 262 -3.40 24.67 8.18
CA GLY A 262 -4.07 25.53 9.16
C GLY A 262 -5.10 24.75 9.98
N HIS A 263 -5.92 25.47 10.73
CA HIS A 263 -6.96 24.89 11.58
C HIS A 263 -8.33 25.48 11.22
N LEU A 264 -9.39 24.72 11.52
CA LEU A 264 -10.75 25.22 11.40
C LEU A 264 -11.13 26.04 12.66
N PRO A 265 -11.72 27.24 12.51
CA PRO A 265 -12.19 28.02 13.66
C PRO A 265 -13.25 27.27 14.48
N GLY A 266 -13.12 27.31 15.80
CA GLY A 266 -14.04 26.65 16.74
C GLY A 266 -15.51 27.05 16.55
N ASP A 267 -15.78 28.27 16.11
CA ASP A 267 -17.09 28.88 15.91
C ASP A 267 -17.51 28.99 14.43
N MET A 268 -16.81 28.31 13.51
CA MET A 268 -17.07 28.45 12.07
C MET A 268 -18.50 28.13 11.66
N GLY A 269 -19.17 27.19 12.34
CA GLY A 269 -20.55 26.82 12.03
C GLY A 269 -21.55 27.95 12.29
N PHE A 270 -21.22 28.90 13.17
CA PHE A 270 -22.01 30.11 13.41
C PHE A 270 -21.66 31.24 12.44
N ARG A 271 -20.40 31.31 12.00
CA ARG A 271 -19.92 32.35 11.09
C ARG A 271 -20.35 32.14 9.64
N LEU A 272 -20.60 30.88 9.26
CA LEU A 272 -21.05 30.49 7.92
C LEU A 272 -22.47 29.90 7.95
N PRO A 273 -23.52 30.69 8.26
CA PRO A 273 -24.88 30.17 8.44
C PRO A 273 -25.53 29.65 7.15
N LYS A 274 -25.03 30.08 5.97
CA LYS A 274 -25.56 29.71 4.66
C LYS A 274 -24.75 28.63 3.93
N ILE A 275 -23.68 28.12 4.53
CA ILE A 275 -22.83 27.15 3.86
C ILE A 275 -23.59 25.84 3.64
N GLU A 276 -23.67 25.41 2.39
CA GLU A 276 -24.32 24.16 2.00
C GLU A 276 -23.27 23.12 1.62
N GLN A 277 -22.16 23.54 1.00
CA GLN A 277 -21.10 22.65 0.55
C GLN A 277 -19.73 23.15 0.99
N LEU A 278 -19.02 22.31 1.73
CA LEU A 278 -17.68 22.57 2.25
C LEU A 278 -16.74 21.43 1.84
N LEU A 279 -15.85 21.71 0.88
CA LEU A 279 -14.93 20.75 0.29
C LEU A 279 -13.48 21.19 0.55
N LEU A 280 -12.84 20.59 1.56
CA LEU A 280 -11.47 20.90 2.00
C LEU A 280 -10.51 19.73 1.80
N GLY A 281 -10.96 18.62 1.21
CA GLY A 281 -10.20 17.37 1.11
C GLY A 281 -8.86 17.47 0.37
N GLN A 282 -7.95 16.52 0.60
CA GLN A 282 -6.62 16.44 -0.04
C GLN A 282 -5.82 17.74 0.15
N ASN A 283 -5.57 18.06 1.43
CA ASN A 283 -4.79 19.20 1.90
C ASN A 283 -4.01 18.78 3.18
N HIS A 284 -3.48 19.76 3.93
CA HIS A 284 -2.76 19.57 5.18
C HIS A 284 -3.44 20.29 6.36
N PHE A 285 -4.78 20.40 6.37
CA PHE A 285 -5.51 20.93 7.51
C PHE A 285 -5.32 20.03 8.73
N ARG A 286 -5.13 20.63 9.91
CA ARG A 286 -4.80 19.94 11.17
C ARG A 286 -5.70 20.40 12.31
N GLY A 287 -5.54 19.77 13.47
CA GLY A 287 -6.34 20.02 14.66
C GLY A 287 -7.67 19.27 14.66
N SER A 288 -8.58 19.63 15.57
CA SER A 288 -9.87 18.99 15.67
C SER A 288 -10.90 19.59 14.72
N ILE A 289 -11.87 18.76 14.33
CA ILE A 289 -13.06 19.22 13.62
C ILE A 289 -13.97 19.91 14.66
N PRO A 290 -14.37 21.18 14.45
CA PRO A 290 -15.08 21.95 15.47
C PRO A 290 -16.53 21.52 15.63
N GLU A 291 -17.03 21.40 16.86
CA GLU A 291 -18.42 21.00 17.15
C GLU A 291 -19.45 21.94 16.51
N SER A 292 -19.14 23.23 16.40
CA SER A 292 -20.04 24.21 15.76
C SER A 292 -20.37 23.84 14.31
N LEU A 293 -19.42 23.23 13.58
CA LEU A 293 -19.64 22.78 12.20
C LEU A 293 -20.71 21.69 12.14
N PHE A 294 -20.75 20.80 13.13
CA PHE A 294 -21.73 19.71 13.26
C PHE A 294 -23.09 20.17 13.83
N ASN A 295 -23.23 21.49 14.02
CA ASN A 295 -24.48 22.16 14.34
C ASN A 295 -24.99 23.06 13.20
N ALA A 296 -24.24 23.17 12.09
CA ALA A 296 -24.65 23.98 10.94
C ALA A 296 -25.71 23.26 10.11
N SER A 297 -26.97 23.70 10.25
CA SER A 297 -28.16 23.04 9.66
C SER A 297 -28.26 23.11 8.14
N SER A 298 -27.55 24.05 7.52
CA SER A 298 -27.60 24.28 6.06
C SER A 298 -26.71 23.31 5.28
N ILE A 299 -25.73 22.68 5.95
CA ILE A 299 -24.74 21.81 5.29
C ILE A 299 -25.43 20.57 4.73
N GLN A 300 -25.22 20.36 3.44
CA GLN A 300 -25.64 19.19 2.67
C GLN A 300 -24.43 18.32 2.33
N PHE A 301 -23.29 18.94 2.01
CA PHE A 301 -22.08 18.25 1.57
C PHE A 301 -20.87 18.67 2.42
N LEU A 302 -20.37 17.76 3.25
CA LEU A 302 -19.18 17.97 4.07
C LEU A 302 -18.09 16.96 3.66
N ASP A 303 -17.02 17.46 3.05
CA ASP A 303 -15.97 16.65 2.45
C ASP A 303 -14.59 17.14 2.90
N LEU A 304 -14.04 16.46 3.91
CA LEU A 304 -12.77 16.75 4.57
C LEU A 304 -11.68 15.67 4.42
N PRO A 305 -11.69 14.79 3.39
CA PRO A 305 -10.84 13.61 3.39
C PRO A 305 -9.37 13.95 3.17
N SER A 306 -8.46 13.03 3.47
CA SER A 306 -7.03 13.16 3.18
C SER A 306 -6.44 14.48 3.70
N ASN A 307 -6.62 14.71 5.00
CA ASN A 307 -6.07 15.82 5.76
C ASN A 307 -5.37 15.26 7.02
N GLN A 308 -5.01 16.13 7.96
CA GLN A 308 -4.35 15.78 9.22
C GLN A 308 -5.26 16.07 10.43
N PHE A 309 -6.59 16.01 10.24
CA PHE A 309 -7.53 16.22 11.35
C PHE A 309 -7.36 15.13 12.41
N GLN A 310 -7.46 15.52 13.68
CA GLN A 310 -7.28 14.65 14.85
C GLN A 310 -8.42 14.83 15.85
N GLY A 311 -8.48 13.97 16.87
CA GLY A 311 -9.54 14.01 17.87
C GLY A 311 -10.72 13.10 17.49
N SER A 312 -11.76 13.14 18.33
CA SER A 312 -13.01 12.43 18.07
C SER A 312 -13.91 13.18 17.09
N ILE A 313 -14.78 12.44 16.42
CA ILE A 313 -15.80 13.01 15.53
C ILE A 313 -16.87 13.69 16.40
N PRO A 314 -17.20 14.97 16.20
CA PRO A 314 -18.27 15.64 16.93
C PRO A 314 -19.65 15.03 16.65
N LEU A 315 -20.57 15.18 17.60
CA LEU A 315 -21.94 14.67 17.46
C LEU A 315 -22.78 15.59 16.57
N LEU A 316 -23.60 14.99 15.69
CA LEU A 316 -24.51 15.74 14.82
C LEU A 316 -25.75 16.15 15.60
N ARG A 317 -25.94 17.46 15.83
CA ARG A 317 -27.12 17.96 16.58
C ARG A 317 -28.25 18.41 15.67
N ASN A 318 -27.95 19.13 14.59
CA ASN A 318 -28.97 19.82 13.79
C ASN A 318 -28.79 19.70 12.26
N MET A 319 -27.93 18.79 11.78
CA MET A 319 -27.58 18.64 10.36
C MET A 319 -28.63 17.82 9.57
N LYS A 320 -29.89 18.26 9.55
CA LYS A 320 -30.98 17.52 8.89
C LYS A 320 -30.88 17.46 7.37
N SER A 321 -30.17 18.42 6.78
CA SER A 321 -29.98 18.54 5.32
C SER A 321 -28.79 17.72 4.79
N LEU A 322 -28.03 17.07 5.68
CA LEU A 322 -26.79 16.37 5.32
C LEU A 322 -27.08 15.18 4.41
N THR A 323 -26.51 15.22 3.21
CA THR A 323 -26.58 14.14 2.22
C THR A 323 -25.24 13.41 2.06
N HIS A 324 -24.12 14.11 2.29
CA HIS A 324 -22.78 13.56 2.10
C HIS A 324 -21.87 13.94 3.27
N LEU A 325 -21.34 12.93 3.97
CA LEU A 325 -20.33 13.08 5.02
C LEU A 325 -19.10 12.24 4.68
N ASN A 326 -18.00 12.92 4.36
CA ASN A 326 -16.73 12.27 4.08
C ASN A 326 -15.61 12.86 4.95
N LEU A 327 -15.10 12.02 5.85
CA LEU A 327 -14.02 12.33 6.79
C LEU A 327 -12.81 11.40 6.59
N GLY A 328 -12.77 10.64 5.48
CA GLY A 328 -11.80 9.57 5.30
C GLY A 328 -10.35 10.03 5.15
N GLY A 329 -9.35 9.23 5.52
CA GLY A 329 -7.93 9.61 5.35
C GLY A 329 -7.49 10.72 6.29
N ASN A 330 -7.86 10.65 7.56
CA ASN A 330 -7.44 11.58 8.61
C ASN A 330 -6.85 10.81 9.81
N ASN A 331 -6.53 11.50 10.90
CA ASN A 331 -6.06 10.91 12.16
C ASN A 331 -7.17 10.92 13.23
N LEU A 332 -8.43 10.74 12.82
CA LEU A 332 -9.58 10.73 13.74
C LEU A 332 -9.60 9.42 14.52
N PHE A 333 -9.92 9.49 15.82
CA PHE A 333 -10.03 8.30 16.67
C PHE A 333 -11.37 8.27 17.38
N SER A 334 -11.76 7.08 17.83
CA SER A 334 -12.98 6.90 18.61
C SER A 334 -12.86 5.74 19.58
N THR A 335 -13.69 5.74 20.62
CA THR A 335 -13.98 4.59 21.48
C THR A 335 -15.35 3.99 21.13
N THR A 336 -15.68 2.82 21.70
CA THR A 336 -17.03 2.22 21.56
C THR A 336 -18.14 3.18 21.97
N GLU A 337 -18.02 3.85 23.12
CA GLU A 337 -19.00 4.82 23.60
C GLU A 337 -19.16 6.00 22.62
N GLN A 338 -18.05 6.51 22.09
CA GLN A 338 -18.07 7.60 21.12
C GLN A 338 -18.73 7.17 19.80
N ASN A 339 -18.44 5.96 19.31
CA ASN A 339 -19.13 5.41 18.14
C ASN A 339 -20.64 5.34 18.37
N PHE A 340 -21.06 4.86 19.54
CA PHE A 340 -22.48 4.68 19.86
C PHE A 340 -23.23 6.01 19.79
N HIS A 341 -22.70 7.04 20.43
CA HIS A 341 -23.29 8.38 20.38
C HIS A 341 -23.23 8.99 18.98
N PHE A 342 -22.13 8.82 18.25
CA PHE A 342 -21.98 9.37 16.91
C PHE A 342 -23.00 8.76 15.93
N PHE A 343 -23.10 7.42 15.86
CA PHE A 343 -24.06 6.75 14.99
C PHE A 343 -25.52 6.97 15.41
N GLU A 344 -25.79 7.10 16.71
CA GLU A 344 -27.11 7.53 17.19
C GLU A 344 -27.44 8.95 16.69
N SER A 345 -26.48 9.87 16.74
CA SER A 345 -26.69 11.25 16.26
C SER A 345 -26.99 11.33 14.75
N LEU A 346 -26.43 10.39 13.95
CA LEU A 346 -26.68 10.30 12.52
C LEU A 346 -28.10 9.82 12.16
N SER A 347 -28.85 9.23 13.09
CA SER A 347 -30.24 8.80 12.84
C SER A 347 -31.18 9.95 12.46
N ASN A 348 -30.82 11.18 12.86
CA ASN A 348 -31.56 12.39 12.49
C ASN A 348 -31.28 12.89 11.07
N CYS A 349 -30.23 12.39 10.42
CA CYS A 349 -29.83 12.76 9.06
C CYS A 349 -30.55 11.89 8.02
N THR A 350 -31.87 12.06 7.91
CA THR A 350 -32.74 11.20 7.07
C THR A 350 -32.48 11.25 5.56
N GLN A 351 -31.69 12.22 5.09
CA GLN A 351 -31.29 12.38 3.68
C GLN A 351 -29.86 11.91 3.40
N LEU A 352 -29.18 11.33 4.40
CA LEU A 352 -27.79 10.89 4.26
C LEU A 352 -27.69 9.77 3.21
N GLN A 353 -26.91 10.03 2.17
CA GLN A 353 -26.64 9.10 1.08
C GLN A 353 -25.24 8.50 1.21
N ASP A 354 -24.26 9.28 1.66
CA ASP A 354 -22.88 8.84 1.74
C ASP A 354 -22.31 9.05 3.13
N LEU A 355 -21.83 7.95 3.73
CA LEU A 355 -21.08 7.96 4.97
C LEU A 355 -19.71 7.32 4.73
N ILE A 356 -18.67 8.16 4.69
CA ILE A 356 -17.31 7.77 4.36
C ILE A 356 -16.39 8.19 5.51
N LEU A 357 -15.91 7.22 6.28
CA LEU A 357 -15.07 7.39 7.47
C LEU A 357 -13.76 6.61 7.37
N ASN A 358 -13.43 6.14 6.18
CA ASN A 358 -12.37 5.18 5.96
C ASN A 358 -10.96 5.74 6.22
N SER A 359 -9.96 4.88 6.39
CA SER A 359 -8.56 5.31 6.58
C SER A 359 -8.40 6.33 7.71
N ASN A 360 -8.86 5.96 8.91
CA ASN A 360 -8.72 6.72 10.16
C ASN A 360 -8.21 5.78 11.27
N GLN A 361 -8.25 6.24 12.51
CA GLN A 361 -7.92 5.46 13.72
C GLN A 361 -9.18 5.19 14.57
N LEU A 362 -10.36 5.11 13.94
CA LEU A 362 -11.63 4.87 14.63
C LEU A 362 -11.63 3.46 15.22
N SER A 363 -11.91 3.34 16.51
CA SER A 363 -11.80 2.08 17.25
C SER A 363 -13.04 1.77 18.07
N GLY A 364 -13.12 0.55 18.61
CA GLY A 364 -14.29 0.09 19.35
C GLY A 364 -15.40 -0.47 18.46
N GLU A 365 -16.55 -0.76 19.06
CA GLU A 365 -17.63 -1.48 18.40
C GLU A 365 -18.59 -0.56 17.63
N LEU A 366 -19.29 -1.13 16.65
CA LEU A 366 -20.42 -0.50 15.97
C LEU A 366 -21.71 -0.75 16.76
N PRO A 367 -22.57 0.25 16.98
CA PRO A 367 -23.82 0.06 17.72
C PRO A 367 -24.90 -0.63 16.90
N THR A 368 -25.87 -1.24 17.57
CA THR A 368 -27.11 -1.73 16.94
C THR A 368 -27.96 -0.60 16.34
N SER A 369 -27.79 0.64 16.83
CA SER A 369 -28.41 1.85 16.26
C SER A 369 -27.92 2.17 14.86
N LEU A 370 -26.88 1.48 14.34
CA LEU A 370 -26.53 1.54 12.91
C LEU A 370 -27.78 1.31 12.03
N SER A 371 -28.67 0.41 12.42
CA SER A 371 -29.94 0.13 11.73
C SER A 371 -30.97 1.29 11.72
N ASN A 372 -30.68 2.40 12.40
CA ASN A 372 -31.49 3.62 12.40
C ASN A 372 -30.94 4.73 11.49
N LEU A 373 -29.84 4.46 10.77
CA LEU A 373 -29.35 5.37 9.75
C LEU A 373 -30.35 5.54 8.60
N SER A 374 -30.11 6.56 7.78
CA SER A 374 -30.89 6.89 6.58
C SER A 374 -31.14 5.68 5.67
N THR A 375 -32.40 5.48 5.27
CA THR A 375 -32.78 4.42 4.33
C THR A 375 -32.39 4.74 2.88
N VAL A 376 -32.02 5.99 2.59
CA VAL A 376 -31.53 6.42 1.26
C VAL A 376 -30.01 6.30 1.11
N LEU A 377 -29.33 5.63 2.05
CA LEU A 377 -27.88 5.41 2.02
C LEU A 377 -27.47 4.65 0.74
N ILE A 378 -26.47 5.18 0.04
CA ILE A 378 -25.89 4.68 -1.20
C ILE A 378 -24.48 4.12 -0.94
N ARG A 379 -23.67 4.82 -0.14
CA ARG A 379 -22.29 4.42 0.18
C ARG A 379 -22.06 4.39 1.69
N PHE A 380 -21.54 3.26 2.16
CA PHE A 380 -21.10 3.07 3.55
C PHE A 380 -19.65 2.55 3.54
N CYS A 381 -18.70 3.42 3.86
CA CYS A 381 -17.27 3.12 3.83
C CYS A 381 -16.62 3.42 5.18
N ILE A 382 -16.23 2.39 5.91
CA ILE A 382 -15.53 2.48 7.20
C ILE A 382 -14.22 1.67 7.19
N ASP A 383 -13.75 1.29 6.01
CA ASP A 383 -12.55 0.50 5.79
C ASP A 383 -11.28 1.14 6.36
N ASN A 384 -10.24 0.33 6.58
CA ASN A 384 -8.93 0.77 7.06
C ASN A 384 -9.03 1.60 8.36
N ASN A 385 -9.64 0.99 9.38
CA ASN A 385 -9.82 1.54 10.72
C ASN A 385 -9.49 0.44 11.76
N LEU A 386 -9.86 0.66 13.02
CA LEU A 386 -9.63 -0.25 14.14
C LEU A 386 -10.96 -0.75 14.75
N PHE A 387 -12.05 -0.80 13.98
CA PHE A 387 -13.35 -1.25 14.48
C PHE A 387 -13.31 -2.72 14.93
N THR A 388 -13.92 -3.02 16.07
CA THR A 388 -13.97 -4.35 16.70
C THR A 388 -15.43 -4.82 16.87
N GLY A 389 -15.62 -6.00 17.47
CA GLY A 389 -16.95 -6.55 17.74
C GLY A 389 -17.59 -7.19 16.52
N SER A 390 -18.86 -7.59 16.65
CA SER A 390 -19.61 -8.17 15.53
C SER A 390 -20.27 -7.08 14.69
N PHE A 391 -20.43 -7.35 13.39
CA PHE A 391 -21.15 -6.43 12.53
C PHE A 391 -22.66 -6.44 12.88
N PRO A 392 -23.29 -5.28 13.09
CA PRO A 392 -24.64 -5.21 13.64
C PRO A 392 -25.71 -5.73 12.67
N ILE A 393 -26.81 -6.23 13.25
CA ILE A 393 -28.02 -6.64 12.51
C ILE A 393 -28.87 -5.41 12.13
N GLY A 394 -29.86 -5.59 11.24
CA GLY A 394 -30.79 -4.53 10.84
C GLY A 394 -30.41 -3.77 9.56
N ILE A 395 -29.36 -4.22 8.86
CA ILE A 395 -28.89 -3.59 7.61
C ILE A 395 -29.85 -3.75 6.42
N GLU A 396 -30.83 -4.65 6.50
CA GLU A 396 -31.83 -4.88 5.46
C GLU A 396 -32.65 -3.63 5.07
N LYS A 397 -32.62 -2.59 5.92
CA LYS A 397 -33.25 -1.29 5.65
C LYS A 397 -32.53 -0.47 4.57
N PHE A 398 -31.25 -0.70 4.31
CA PHE A 398 -30.44 0.09 3.36
C PHE A 398 -30.61 -0.39 1.92
N GLN A 399 -31.85 -0.44 1.43
CA GLN A 399 -32.18 -1.01 0.12
C GLN A 399 -31.52 -0.27 -1.05
N ASN A 400 -31.14 1.00 -0.87
CA ASN A 400 -30.44 1.80 -1.89
C ASN A 400 -28.92 1.63 -1.89
N LEU A 401 -28.37 0.87 -0.95
CA LEU A 401 -26.92 0.73 -0.77
C LEU A 401 -26.30 0.06 -2.00
N MET A 402 -25.33 0.74 -2.61
CA MET A 402 -24.57 0.27 -3.76
C MET A 402 -23.15 -0.15 -3.37
N THR A 403 -22.57 0.50 -2.37
CA THR A 403 -21.19 0.24 -1.92
C THR A 403 -21.16 0.05 -0.41
N MET A 404 -20.63 -1.09 0.02
CA MET A 404 -20.29 -1.37 1.41
C MET A 404 -18.81 -1.78 1.48
N SER A 405 -18.01 -0.97 2.16
CA SER A 405 -16.57 -1.16 2.33
C SER A 405 -16.24 -1.11 3.82
N ILE A 406 -15.84 -2.26 4.35
CA ILE A 406 -15.56 -2.49 5.78
C ILE A 406 -14.26 -3.28 5.97
N GLU A 407 -13.45 -3.45 4.92
CA GLU A 407 -12.19 -4.17 4.95
C GLU A 407 -11.16 -3.55 5.91
N ARG A 408 -10.09 -4.29 6.21
CA ARG A 408 -8.96 -3.80 7.01
C ARG A 408 -9.40 -3.22 8.36
N ASN A 409 -10.21 -3.99 9.08
CA ASN A 409 -10.65 -3.72 10.45
C ASN A 409 -10.42 -4.98 11.31
N PHE A 410 -10.95 -5.00 12.53
CA PHE A 410 -10.94 -6.16 13.43
C PHE A 410 -12.35 -6.68 13.72
N LEU A 411 -13.26 -6.57 12.74
CA LEU A 411 -14.63 -7.07 12.88
C LEU A 411 -14.64 -8.60 12.99
N THR A 412 -15.52 -9.12 13.84
CA THR A 412 -15.58 -10.53 14.24
C THR A 412 -16.98 -11.11 14.04
N GLY A 413 -17.13 -12.42 14.30
CA GLY A 413 -18.43 -13.10 14.29
C GLY A 413 -18.92 -13.41 12.87
N PRO A 414 -20.13 -14.00 12.76
CA PRO A 414 -20.71 -14.34 11.48
C PRO A 414 -21.24 -13.10 10.73
N LEU A 415 -21.20 -13.17 9.40
CA LEU A 415 -21.87 -12.16 8.57
C LEU A 415 -23.40 -12.31 8.70
N PRO A 416 -24.16 -11.23 8.93
CA PRO A 416 -25.60 -11.33 9.09
C PRO A 416 -26.28 -11.75 7.78
N HIS A 417 -27.22 -12.69 7.87
CA HIS A 417 -27.98 -13.18 6.70
C HIS A 417 -28.81 -12.08 6.05
N SER A 418 -29.15 -11.02 6.79
CA SER A 418 -29.91 -9.89 6.26
C SER A 418 -29.17 -9.09 5.19
N ILE A 419 -27.86 -9.31 5.00
CA ILE A 419 -27.11 -8.73 3.88
C ILE A 419 -27.73 -9.09 2.52
N GLY A 420 -28.40 -10.24 2.41
CA GLY A 420 -29.09 -10.67 1.19
C GLY A 420 -30.29 -9.81 0.78
N ALA A 421 -30.75 -8.89 1.64
CA ALA A 421 -31.81 -7.92 1.33
C ALA A 421 -31.30 -6.70 0.56
N LEU A 422 -29.98 -6.51 0.44
CA LEU A 422 -29.35 -5.36 -0.21
C LEU A 422 -29.29 -5.51 -1.73
N HIS A 423 -30.44 -5.65 -2.40
CA HIS A 423 -30.51 -6.00 -3.83
C HIS A 423 -29.82 -5.00 -4.79
N ASN A 424 -29.57 -3.76 -4.34
CA ASN A 424 -28.85 -2.75 -5.11
C ASN A 424 -27.33 -2.78 -4.95
N LEU A 425 -26.80 -3.66 -4.07
CA LEU A 425 -25.38 -3.72 -3.77
C LEU A 425 -24.58 -4.15 -5.01
N GLN A 426 -23.56 -3.36 -5.31
CA GLN A 426 -22.65 -3.53 -6.45
C GLN A 426 -21.24 -3.89 -5.97
N LEU A 427 -20.79 -3.30 -4.87
CA LEU A 427 -19.49 -3.58 -4.28
C LEU A 427 -19.68 -3.95 -2.80
N LEU A 428 -19.22 -5.15 -2.44
CA LEU A 428 -19.06 -5.57 -1.06
C LEU A 428 -17.61 -5.96 -0.79
N SER A 429 -16.96 -5.20 0.08
CA SER A 429 -15.59 -5.44 0.51
C SER A 429 -15.51 -5.55 2.03
N LEU A 430 -15.03 -6.71 2.50
CA LEU A 430 -14.87 -7.02 3.92
C LEU A 430 -13.57 -7.80 4.21
N HIS A 431 -12.66 -7.85 3.24
CA HIS A 431 -11.39 -8.56 3.36
C HIS A 431 -10.49 -8.01 4.50
N ILE A 432 -9.52 -8.79 4.98
CA ILE A 432 -8.63 -8.42 6.09
C ILE A 432 -9.45 -7.99 7.32
N ASN A 433 -10.22 -8.94 7.84
CA ASN A 433 -10.99 -8.84 9.07
C ASN A 433 -10.88 -10.17 9.82
N ASN A 434 -11.71 -10.37 10.84
CA ASN A 434 -11.76 -11.58 11.62
C ASN A 434 -13.18 -12.21 11.61
N PHE A 435 -13.93 -12.02 10.51
CA PHE A 435 -15.25 -12.64 10.31
C PHE A 435 -15.11 -14.16 10.27
N SER A 436 -16.05 -14.85 10.92
CA SER A 436 -16.05 -16.30 11.09
C SER A 436 -17.38 -16.93 10.66
N GLY A 437 -17.52 -18.25 10.81
CA GLY A 437 -18.71 -18.98 10.38
C GLY A 437 -18.72 -19.30 8.87
N GLU A 438 -19.85 -19.77 8.38
CA GLU A 438 -20.03 -20.09 6.95
C GLU A 438 -20.39 -18.85 6.12
N ILE A 439 -20.03 -18.87 4.84
CA ILE A 439 -20.49 -17.87 3.87
C ILE A 439 -22.00 -18.11 3.64
N PRO A 440 -22.90 -17.15 3.96
CA PRO A 440 -24.34 -17.36 3.82
C PRO A 440 -24.77 -17.57 2.36
N ASP A 441 -25.76 -18.43 2.12
CA ASP A 441 -26.29 -18.70 0.78
C ASP A 441 -27.08 -17.52 0.18
N VAL A 442 -27.40 -16.52 0.99
CA VAL A 442 -28.13 -15.29 0.63
C VAL A 442 -27.40 -14.41 -0.40
N PHE A 443 -26.10 -14.63 -0.64
CA PHE A 443 -25.34 -13.89 -1.65
C PHE A 443 -25.92 -14.01 -3.05
N GLY A 444 -26.60 -15.11 -3.37
CA GLY A 444 -27.29 -15.27 -4.65
C GLY A 444 -28.46 -14.29 -4.86
N ASN A 445 -28.89 -13.57 -3.84
CA ASN A 445 -29.91 -12.51 -3.94
C ASN A 445 -29.33 -11.16 -4.38
N LEU A 446 -28.00 -11.01 -4.37
CA LEU A 446 -27.29 -9.77 -4.72
C LEU A 446 -26.95 -9.73 -6.21
N THR A 447 -27.96 -9.79 -7.07
CA THR A 447 -27.76 -9.98 -8.52
C THR A 447 -27.06 -8.82 -9.24
N LYS A 448 -26.97 -7.63 -8.59
CA LYS A 448 -26.23 -6.47 -9.11
C LYS A 448 -24.76 -6.44 -8.68
N LEU A 449 -24.32 -7.37 -7.84
CA LEU A 449 -22.97 -7.42 -7.30
C LEU A 449 -21.96 -7.59 -8.43
N PHE A 450 -21.02 -6.65 -8.47
CA PHE A 450 -19.91 -6.59 -9.41
C PHE A 450 -18.59 -7.02 -8.76
N GLU A 451 -18.40 -6.70 -7.49
CA GLU A 451 -17.21 -7.09 -6.73
C GLU A 451 -17.59 -7.63 -5.35
N LEU A 452 -17.06 -8.80 -5.03
CA LEU A 452 -17.17 -9.46 -3.73
C LEU A 452 -15.78 -9.84 -3.22
N THR A 453 -15.31 -9.15 -2.17
CA THR A 453 -14.01 -9.45 -1.54
C THR A 453 -14.19 -9.78 -0.06
N MET A 454 -13.89 -11.04 0.28
CA MET A 454 -14.01 -11.61 1.62
C MET A 454 -12.70 -12.28 2.08
N GLY A 455 -11.61 -12.06 1.34
CA GLY A 455 -10.33 -12.69 1.61
C GLY A 455 -9.71 -12.30 2.97
N ALA A 456 -8.75 -13.08 3.46
CA ALA A 456 -8.07 -12.86 4.74
C ALA A 456 -9.06 -12.69 5.91
N ASN A 457 -9.87 -13.71 6.14
CA ASN A 457 -10.84 -13.83 7.22
C ASN A 457 -10.79 -15.26 7.82
N GLN A 458 -11.75 -15.59 8.68
CA GLN A 458 -11.90 -16.92 9.29
C GLN A 458 -13.13 -17.68 8.76
N PHE A 459 -13.59 -17.40 7.53
CA PHE A 459 -14.73 -18.11 6.96
C PHE A 459 -14.42 -19.60 6.79
N SER A 460 -15.39 -20.44 7.10
CA SER A 460 -15.31 -21.90 6.99
C SER A 460 -16.50 -22.44 6.19
N GLY A 461 -16.62 -23.77 6.12
CA GLY A 461 -17.67 -24.42 5.32
C GLY A 461 -17.39 -24.36 3.82
N LYS A 462 -18.43 -24.59 3.01
CA LYS A 462 -18.34 -24.66 1.54
C LYS A 462 -18.63 -23.31 0.91
N ILE A 463 -18.09 -23.08 -0.30
CA ILE A 463 -18.51 -21.95 -1.14
C ILE A 463 -19.97 -22.20 -1.60
N PRO A 464 -20.93 -21.30 -1.33
CA PRO A 464 -22.32 -21.48 -1.75
C PRO A 464 -22.50 -21.49 -3.27
N THR A 465 -23.29 -22.43 -3.79
CA THR A 465 -23.63 -22.51 -5.22
C THR A 465 -24.46 -21.31 -5.69
N THR A 466 -25.16 -20.66 -4.76
CA THR A 466 -26.01 -19.49 -5.02
C THR A 466 -25.24 -18.28 -5.52
N ILE A 467 -23.93 -18.17 -5.27
CA ILE A 467 -23.06 -17.12 -5.84
C ILE A 467 -23.13 -17.09 -7.37
N GLY A 468 -23.38 -18.24 -8.01
CA GLY A 468 -23.60 -18.33 -9.46
C GLY A 468 -24.78 -17.51 -9.99
N ARG A 469 -25.69 -17.03 -9.13
CA ARG A 469 -26.79 -16.12 -9.51
C ARG A 469 -26.32 -14.67 -9.70
N CYS A 470 -25.13 -14.31 -9.23
CA CYS A 470 -24.56 -12.96 -9.36
C CYS A 470 -23.99 -12.73 -10.76
N GLN A 471 -24.86 -12.64 -11.78
CA GLN A 471 -24.47 -12.59 -13.19
C GLN A 471 -23.64 -11.35 -13.60
N ARG A 472 -23.52 -10.34 -12.73
CA ARG A 472 -22.67 -9.16 -12.93
C ARG A 472 -21.32 -9.24 -12.20
N LEU A 473 -21.02 -10.34 -11.53
CA LEU A 473 -19.82 -10.49 -10.72
C LEU A 473 -18.58 -10.56 -11.62
N SER A 474 -17.70 -9.58 -11.46
CA SER A 474 -16.43 -9.43 -12.18
C SER A 474 -15.24 -9.86 -11.33
N LYS A 475 -15.32 -9.63 -10.01
CA LYS A 475 -14.26 -10.01 -9.08
C LYS A 475 -14.83 -10.78 -7.89
N LEU A 476 -14.27 -11.97 -7.66
CA LEU A 476 -14.54 -12.82 -6.50
C LEU A 476 -13.22 -13.13 -5.79
N ASP A 477 -13.07 -12.63 -4.57
CA ASP A 477 -11.93 -12.93 -3.71
C ASP A 477 -12.39 -13.57 -2.40
N LEU A 478 -12.05 -14.84 -2.22
CA LEU A 478 -12.26 -15.62 -1.00
C LEU A 478 -10.93 -16.20 -0.47
N ALA A 479 -9.79 -15.67 -0.91
CA ALA A 479 -8.48 -16.20 -0.56
C ALA A 479 -8.19 -16.06 0.96
N TRP A 480 -7.26 -16.85 1.51
CA TRP A 480 -6.87 -16.78 2.91
C TRP A 480 -8.05 -16.94 3.89
N ASN A 481 -8.76 -18.05 3.77
CA ASN A 481 -9.84 -18.47 4.67
C ASN A 481 -9.67 -19.96 5.03
N SER A 482 -10.66 -20.53 5.70
CA SER A 482 -10.71 -21.96 6.04
C SER A 482 -11.77 -22.71 5.23
N LEU A 483 -11.99 -22.32 3.98
CA LEU A 483 -13.02 -22.91 3.11
C LEU A 483 -12.65 -24.34 2.68
N VAL A 484 -13.66 -25.21 2.63
CA VAL A 484 -13.53 -26.64 2.29
C VAL A 484 -14.43 -27.02 1.12
N GLY A 485 -14.20 -28.20 0.54
CA GLY A 485 -15.02 -28.72 -0.57
C GLY A 485 -14.56 -28.20 -1.93
N THR A 486 -15.41 -28.34 -2.95
CA THR A 486 -15.10 -28.01 -4.33
C THR A 486 -15.54 -26.59 -4.69
N ILE A 487 -14.95 -26.02 -5.75
CA ILE A 487 -15.48 -24.78 -6.36
C ILE A 487 -16.81 -25.12 -7.05
N PRO A 488 -17.93 -24.45 -6.73
CA PRO A 488 -19.21 -24.64 -7.41
C PRO A 488 -19.09 -24.43 -8.93
N MET A 489 -19.71 -25.33 -9.69
CA MET A 489 -19.73 -25.27 -11.16
C MET A 489 -20.35 -23.97 -11.68
N GLU A 490 -21.30 -23.43 -10.93
CA GLU A 490 -22.02 -22.21 -11.27
C GLU A 490 -21.10 -20.98 -11.31
N ILE A 491 -19.98 -20.96 -10.57
CA ILE A 491 -18.99 -19.88 -10.63
C ILE A 491 -18.29 -19.84 -12.00
N PHE A 492 -17.99 -21.01 -12.57
CA PHE A 492 -17.38 -21.12 -13.89
C PHE A 492 -18.33 -20.72 -15.03
N ARG A 493 -19.61 -20.51 -14.73
CA ARG A 493 -20.64 -20.05 -15.69
C ARG A 493 -20.93 -18.56 -15.59
N LEU A 494 -20.23 -17.82 -14.71
CA LEU A 494 -20.39 -16.37 -14.61
C LEU A 494 -19.81 -15.68 -15.86
N PRO A 495 -20.61 -14.90 -16.61
CA PRO A 495 -20.25 -14.49 -17.97
C PRO A 495 -19.14 -13.44 -18.04
N ILE A 496 -18.95 -12.66 -16.96
CA ILE A 496 -18.04 -11.51 -16.94
C ILE A 496 -17.01 -11.58 -15.80
N LEU A 497 -16.82 -12.76 -15.19
CA LEU A 497 -15.84 -12.92 -14.11
C LEU A 497 -14.42 -12.78 -14.67
N ASN A 498 -13.72 -11.73 -14.23
CA ASN A 498 -12.37 -11.38 -14.65
C ASN A 498 -11.31 -11.84 -13.62
N TYR A 499 -11.67 -11.81 -12.33
CA TYR A 499 -10.74 -12.07 -11.22
C TYR A 499 -11.32 -13.12 -10.27
N LEU A 500 -10.59 -14.22 -10.10
CA LEU A 500 -10.94 -15.30 -9.18
C LEU A 500 -9.76 -15.61 -8.24
N TYR A 501 -9.89 -15.25 -6.97
CA TYR A 501 -8.90 -15.50 -5.93
C TYR A 501 -9.47 -16.44 -4.88
N LEU A 502 -8.90 -17.64 -4.77
CA LEU A 502 -9.27 -18.67 -3.79
C LEU A 502 -8.05 -19.25 -3.06
N ALA A 503 -6.88 -18.64 -3.23
CA ALA A 503 -5.63 -19.12 -2.70
C ALA A 503 -5.66 -19.31 -1.17
N ARG A 504 -4.82 -20.20 -0.63
CA ARG A 504 -4.69 -20.44 0.82
C ARG A 504 -6.02 -20.79 1.50
N ASN A 505 -6.63 -21.88 1.05
CA ASN A 505 -7.83 -22.48 1.65
C ASN A 505 -7.62 -24.00 1.76
N TYR A 506 -8.67 -24.74 2.11
CA TYR A 506 -8.69 -26.20 2.12
C TYR A 506 -9.56 -26.78 0.99
N LEU A 507 -9.70 -26.05 -0.12
CA LEU A 507 -10.52 -26.47 -1.26
C LEU A 507 -9.92 -27.68 -1.96
N ASN A 508 -10.76 -28.55 -2.50
CA ASN A 508 -10.38 -29.81 -3.11
C ASN A 508 -11.19 -30.12 -4.38
N GLY A 509 -11.03 -31.33 -4.91
CA GLY A 509 -11.64 -31.76 -6.17
C GLY A 509 -10.79 -31.40 -7.39
N SER A 510 -11.35 -31.61 -8.57
CA SER A 510 -10.69 -31.34 -9.85
C SER A 510 -11.19 -30.07 -10.51
N LEU A 511 -10.35 -29.44 -11.34
CA LEU A 511 -10.75 -28.34 -12.20
C LEU A 511 -11.76 -28.83 -13.25
N PRO A 512 -12.97 -28.26 -13.34
CA PRO A 512 -14.01 -28.74 -14.22
C PRO A 512 -13.79 -28.28 -15.68
N ILE A 513 -14.41 -28.99 -16.63
CA ILE A 513 -14.29 -28.67 -18.07
C ILE A 513 -14.87 -27.29 -18.40
N GLU A 514 -15.82 -26.82 -17.59
CA GLU A 514 -16.48 -25.52 -17.67
C GLU A 514 -15.51 -24.35 -17.51
N LEU A 515 -14.33 -24.55 -16.91
CA LEU A 515 -13.28 -23.52 -16.84
C LEU A 515 -13.01 -22.93 -18.23
N GLY A 516 -13.00 -23.77 -19.27
CA GLY A 516 -12.80 -23.33 -20.65
C GLY A 516 -13.89 -22.41 -21.21
N SER A 517 -15.03 -22.26 -20.55
CA SER A 517 -16.09 -21.32 -20.97
C SER A 517 -15.86 -19.89 -20.48
N MET A 518 -14.91 -19.68 -19.56
CA MET A 518 -14.64 -18.38 -18.94
C MET A 518 -13.77 -17.47 -19.81
N THR A 519 -14.32 -17.02 -20.94
CA THR A 519 -13.58 -16.22 -21.94
C THR A 519 -13.08 -14.86 -21.43
N LYS A 520 -13.67 -14.33 -20.36
CA LYS A 520 -13.30 -13.04 -19.74
C LYS A 520 -12.32 -13.16 -18.58
N LEU A 521 -12.04 -14.38 -18.09
CA LEU A 521 -11.18 -14.58 -16.93
C LEU A 521 -9.74 -14.16 -17.24
N GLU A 522 -9.24 -13.15 -16.53
CA GLU A 522 -7.89 -12.59 -16.68
C GLU A 522 -6.95 -13.11 -15.59
N PHE A 523 -7.43 -13.21 -14.35
CA PHE A 523 -6.63 -13.60 -13.19
C PHE A 523 -7.30 -14.74 -12.44
N MET A 524 -6.57 -15.84 -12.27
CA MET A 524 -6.98 -16.98 -11.47
C MET A 524 -5.84 -17.38 -10.53
N ASP A 525 -6.07 -17.24 -9.22
CA ASP A 525 -5.18 -17.77 -8.19
C ASP A 525 -5.93 -18.72 -7.28
N ILE A 526 -5.63 -20.01 -7.40
CA ILE A 526 -6.17 -21.07 -6.54
C ILE A 526 -5.05 -21.85 -5.84
N SER A 527 -3.89 -21.21 -5.67
CA SER A 527 -2.71 -21.81 -5.06
C SER A 527 -2.90 -22.17 -3.59
N ASP A 528 -2.04 -23.05 -3.06
CA ASP A 528 -2.02 -23.43 -1.65
C ASP A 528 -3.39 -23.97 -1.18
N ASN A 529 -3.84 -25.02 -1.87
CA ASN A 529 -5.10 -25.72 -1.66
C ASN A 529 -4.86 -27.24 -1.79
N ARG A 530 -5.92 -28.04 -1.96
CA ARG A 530 -5.88 -29.49 -2.13
C ARG A 530 -6.51 -29.94 -3.46
N PHE A 531 -6.44 -29.10 -4.50
CA PHE A 531 -6.96 -29.45 -5.82
C PHE A 531 -6.18 -30.62 -6.41
N SER A 532 -6.87 -31.54 -7.08
CA SER A 532 -6.32 -32.80 -7.58
C SER A 532 -6.83 -33.11 -8.98
N GLY A 533 -6.32 -34.18 -9.61
CA GLY A 533 -6.65 -34.51 -10.99
C GLY A 533 -5.87 -33.66 -11.99
N ASN A 534 -6.29 -33.70 -13.26
CA ASN A 534 -5.53 -33.15 -14.37
C ASN A 534 -5.95 -31.71 -14.71
N LEU A 535 -5.06 -30.93 -15.32
CA LEU A 535 -5.45 -29.67 -15.97
C LEU A 535 -6.38 -29.98 -17.16
N PRO A 536 -7.56 -29.35 -17.27
CA PRO A 536 -8.51 -29.64 -18.34
C PRO A 536 -8.01 -29.11 -19.69
N GLU A 537 -8.14 -29.90 -20.76
CA GLU A 537 -7.77 -29.44 -22.10
C GLU A 537 -8.59 -28.23 -22.57
N THR A 538 -9.80 -28.06 -22.02
CA THR A 538 -10.70 -26.94 -22.33
C THR A 538 -10.16 -25.58 -21.89
N ILE A 539 -9.11 -25.51 -21.05
CA ILE A 539 -8.52 -24.24 -20.57
C ILE A 539 -8.13 -23.28 -21.72
N GLN A 540 -7.87 -23.78 -22.93
CA GLN A 540 -7.66 -22.96 -24.14
C GLN A 540 -8.75 -21.92 -24.41
N GLY A 541 -9.97 -22.10 -23.88
CA GLY A 541 -11.06 -21.14 -24.06
C GLY A 541 -10.95 -19.89 -23.17
N CYS A 542 -10.09 -19.88 -22.16
CA CYS A 542 -9.81 -18.71 -21.31
C CYS A 542 -8.90 -17.69 -22.01
N ILE A 543 -9.32 -17.20 -23.18
CA ILE A 543 -8.49 -16.40 -24.10
C ILE A 543 -7.93 -15.09 -23.50
N SER A 544 -8.59 -14.55 -22.47
CA SER A 544 -8.18 -13.32 -21.77
C SER A 544 -7.22 -13.57 -20.60
N MET A 545 -6.90 -14.82 -20.28
CA MET A 545 -6.11 -15.17 -19.10
C MET A 545 -4.69 -14.62 -19.18
N ARG A 546 -4.32 -13.78 -18.20
CA ARG A 546 -3.00 -13.16 -18.02
C ARG A 546 -2.21 -13.80 -16.88
N PHE A 547 -2.89 -14.17 -15.81
CA PHE A 547 -2.25 -14.73 -14.62
C PHE A 547 -2.96 -16.03 -14.20
N LEU A 548 -2.19 -17.11 -14.16
CA LEU A 548 -2.66 -18.41 -13.69
C LEU A 548 -1.71 -18.96 -12.63
N ASN A 549 -2.18 -19.06 -11.40
CA ASN A 549 -1.44 -19.66 -10.29
C ASN A 549 -2.20 -20.85 -9.71
N LEU A 550 -1.67 -22.04 -9.97
CA LEU A 550 -2.16 -23.32 -9.47
C LEU A 550 -1.17 -23.98 -8.50
N SER A 551 -0.16 -23.23 -8.05
CA SER A 551 0.94 -23.79 -7.26
C SER A 551 0.49 -24.36 -5.91
N ARG A 552 1.29 -25.25 -5.32
CA ARG A 552 1.02 -25.85 -3.99
C ARG A 552 -0.35 -26.53 -3.94
N ASN A 553 -0.58 -27.47 -4.85
CA ASN A 553 -1.77 -28.31 -4.91
C ASN A 553 -1.37 -29.78 -5.12
N ASN A 554 -2.35 -30.66 -5.32
CA ASN A 554 -2.19 -32.08 -5.59
C ASN A 554 -2.50 -32.42 -7.07
N LEU A 555 -2.28 -31.50 -8.00
CA LEU A 555 -2.57 -31.73 -9.43
C LEU A 555 -1.65 -32.82 -10.00
N THR A 556 -2.21 -33.66 -10.85
CA THR A 556 -1.54 -34.82 -11.47
C THR A 556 -1.63 -34.77 -12.99
N GLY A 557 -1.00 -35.74 -13.66
CA GLY A 557 -1.07 -35.86 -15.12
C GLY A 557 -0.22 -34.82 -15.84
N PHE A 558 -0.50 -34.62 -17.12
CA PHE A 558 0.31 -33.83 -18.03
C PHE A 558 -0.12 -32.36 -18.05
N ILE A 559 0.82 -31.45 -18.36
CA ILE A 559 0.48 -30.09 -18.79
C ILE A 559 -0.04 -30.20 -20.23
N PRO A 560 -1.31 -29.85 -20.52
CA PRO A 560 -1.86 -30.06 -21.85
C PRO A 560 -1.35 -29.01 -22.85
N ASN A 561 -1.19 -29.41 -24.12
CA ASN A 561 -0.78 -28.51 -25.22
C ASN A 561 -1.72 -27.30 -25.40
N SER A 562 -2.95 -27.40 -24.89
CA SER A 562 -3.96 -26.34 -24.91
C SER A 562 -3.58 -25.11 -24.09
N VAL A 563 -2.74 -25.24 -23.05
CA VAL A 563 -2.21 -24.08 -22.29
C VAL A 563 -1.44 -23.13 -23.20
N GLY A 564 -0.75 -23.66 -24.22
CA GLY A 564 -0.05 -22.87 -25.24
C GLY A 564 -0.95 -22.00 -26.12
N LYS A 565 -2.28 -22.10 -25.99
CA LYS A 565 -3.26 -21.24 -26.70
C LYS A 565 -3.72 -20.04 -25.89
N LEU A 566 -3.27 -19.90 -24.64
CA LEU A 566 -3.53 -18.74 -23.79
C LEU A 566 -2.61 -17.57 -24.20
N ILE A 567 -2.89 -16.96 -25.35
CA ILE A 567 -2.00 -15.97 -25.99
C ILE A 567 -1.75 -14.71 -25.14
N ALA A 568 -2.66 -14.38 -24.23
CA ALA A 568 -2.54 -13.24 -23.31
C ALA A 568 -1.81 -13.58 -22.00
N LEU A 569 -1.38 -14.84 -21.80
CA LEU A 569 -0.82 -15.30 -20.53
C LEU A 569 0.55 -14.68 -20.29
N GLU A 570 0.66 -13.92 -19.21
CA GLU A 570 1.88 -13.21 -18.77
C GLU A 570 2.61 -13.97 -17.66
N SER A 571 1.87 -14.69 -16.81
CA SER A 571 2.41 -15.44 -15.67
C SER A 571 1.71 -16.77 -15.50
N LEU A 572 2.50 -17.85 -15.43
CA LEU A 572 2.05 -19.21 -15.18
C LEU A 572 2.86 -19.83 -14.04
N ASP A 573 2.19 -20.17 -12.93
CA ASP A 573 2.80 -20.92 -11.84
C ASP A 573 2.04 -22.23 -11.60
N LEU A 574 2.71 -23.35 -11.87
CA LEU A 574 2.25 -24.72 -11.63
C LEU A 574 3.12 -25.45 -10.61
N SER A 575 3.97 -24.72 -9.88
CA SER A 575 4.97 -25.31 -9.00
C SER A 575 4.37 -26.06 -7.82
N LEU A 576 5.14 -26.96 -7.19
CA LEU A 576 4.72 -27.71 -6.00
C LEU A 576 3.39 -28.46 -6.24
N ASN A 577 3.36 -29.25 -7.31
CA ASN A 577 2.29 -30.16 -7.67
C ASN A 577 2.87 -31.55 -7.96
N ASN A 578 2.06 -32.46 -8.48
CA ASN A 578 2.46 -33.81 -8.84
C ASN A 578 2.29 -34.08 -10.35
N LEU A 579 2.52 -33.04 -11.17
CA LEU A 579 2.43 -33.09 -12.64
C LEU A 579 3.58 -33.93 -13.21
N SER A 580 3.34 -34.64 -14.30
CA SER A 580 4.29 -35.56 -14.93
C SER A 580 4.29 -35.44 -16.46
N GLY A 581 5.25 -36.12 -17.10
CA GLY A 581 5.44 -36.11 -18.55
C GLY A 581 6.13 -34.84 -19.09
N PRO A 582 6.12 -34.64 -20.42
CA PRO A 582 6.91 -33.57 -21.06
C PRO A 582 6.30 -32.18 -20.90
N ILE A 583 7.17 -31.17 -20.88
CA ILE A 583 6.78 -29.76 -21.00
C ILE A 583 6.31 -29.51 -22.44
N PRO A 584 5.09 -28.99 -22.68
CA PRO A 584 4.60 -28.72 -24.03
C PRO A 584 5.42 -27.66 -24.78
N ASP A 585 5.91 -28.01 -25.98
CA ASP A 585 6.58 -27.06 -26.90
C ASP A 585 5.67 -25.86 -27.26
N ASN A 586 4.35 -26.04 -27.20
CA ASN A 586 3.40 -24.96 -27.47
C ASN A 586 3.50 -23.79 -26.47
N LEU A 587 4.09 -23.97 -25.29
CA LEU A 587 4.35 -22.87 -24.35
C LEU A 587 5.35 -21.85 -24.92
N GLU A 588 6.23 -22.26 -25.85
CA GLU A 588 7.15 -21.34 -26.55
C GLU A 588 6.40 -20.27 -27.37
N LYS A 589 5.15 -20.56 -27.77
CA LYS A 589 4.35 -19.71 -28.66
C LYS A 589 3.65 -18.56 -27.93
N ILE A 590 3.64 -18.56 -26.60
CA ILE A 590 3.00 -17.52 -25.80
C ILE A 590 3.96 -16.34 -25.70
N SER A 591 3.85 -15.37 -26.61
CA SER A 591 4.74 -14.21 -26.66
C SER A 591 4.61 -13.29 -25.45
N ALA A 592 3.46 -13.27 -24.78
CA ALA A 592 3.22 -12.45 -23.60
C ALA A 592 3.82 -13.04 -22.32
N LEU A 593 4.22 -14.32 -22.31
CA LEU A 593 4.63 -15.04 -21.09
C LEU A 593 5.98 -14.54 -20.60
N GLN A 594 5.98 -13.92 -19.42
CA GLN A 594 7.16 -13.35 -18.77
C GLN A 594 7.61 -14.19 -17.58
N LYS A 595 6.66 -14.81 -16.86
CA LYS A 595 6.92 -15.62 -15.67
C LYS A 595 6.40 -17.02 -15.87
N LEU A 596 7.27 -18.02 -15.70
CA LEU A 596 6.91 -19.42 -15.74
C LEU A 596 7.58 -20.14 -14.58
N ASN A 597 6.80 -20.81 -13.75
CA ASN A 597 7.33 -21.62 -12.65
C ASN A 597 6.70 -23.02 -12.69
N LEU A 598 7.54 -24.02 -12.96
CA LEU A 598 7.21 -25.45 -13.05
C LEU A 598 7.96 -26.28 -12.00
N SER A 599 8.59 -25.62 -11.02
CA SER A 599 9.42 -26.25 -10.00
C SER A 599 8.62 -27.24 -9.14
N PHE A 600 9.31 -28.22 -8.55
CA PHE A 600 8.72 -29.20 -7.64
C PHE A 600 7.51 -29.95 -8.22
N ASN A 601 7.71 -30.56 -9.39
CA ASN A 601 6.83 -31.53 -10.03
C ASN A 601 7.63 -32.81 -10.41
N ASP A 602 7.04 -33.75 -11.16
CA ASP A 602 7.67 -34.95 -11.72
C ASP A 602 7.74 -34.90 -13.27
N LEU A 603 8.00 -33.70 -13.83
CA LEU A 603 8.12 -33.49 -15.27
C LEU A 603 9.39 -34.16 -15.83
N GLU A 604 9.32 -34.60 -17.09
CA GLU A 604 10.37 -35.37 -17.75
C GLU A 604 10.65 -34.91 -19.19
N GLY A 605 11.79 -35.29 -19.73
CA GLY A 605 12.13 -35.00 -21.12
C GLY A 605 12.76 -33.62 -21.33
N GLN A 606 12.78 -33.18 -22.58
CA GLN A 606 13.53 -32.01 -23.00
C GLN A 606 12.82 -30.71 -22.61
N VAL A 607 13.56 -29.73 -22.07
CA VAL A 607 13.04 -28.37 -21.86
C VAL A 607 12.99 -27.64 -23.21
N PRO A 608 11.87 -26.97 -23.55
CA PRO A 608 11.77 -26.15 -24.76
C PRO A 608 12.83 -25.03 -24.79
N ARG A 609 13.17 -24.56 -25.99
CA ARG A 609 14.33 -23.68 -26.24
C ARG A 609 13.97 -22.23 -26.57
N ASN A 610 12.74 -21.95 -27.03
CA ASN A 610 12.34 -20.60 -27.48
C ASN A 610 11.38 -19.91 -26.50
N GLY A 611 11.02 -18.67 -26.80
CA GLY A 611 10.04 -17.91 -26.03
C GLY A 611 10.52 -17.62 -24.61
N VAL A 612 9.65 -17.80 -23.63
CA VAL A 612 9.97 -17.55 -22.21
C VAL A 612 11.20 -18.35 -21.74
N PHE A 613 11.42 -19.56 -22.27
CA PHE A 613 12.48 -20.48 -21.83
C PHE A 613 13.91 -19.99 -22.08
N ILE A 614 14.09 -18.96 -22.92
CA ILE A 614 15.40 -18.34 -23.17
C ILE A 614 15.91 -17.63 -21.90
N ASN A 615 15.01 -16.97 -21.17
CA ASN A 615 15.35 -16.10 -20.04
C ASN A 615 15.14 -16.76 -18.67
N LEU A 616 14.63 -18.00 -18.62
CA LEU A 616 14.36 -18.69 -17.36
C LEU A 616 15.63 -19.28 -16.75
N GLU A 617 15.70 -19.28 -15.42
CA GLU A 617 16.78 -19.93 -14.68
C GLU A 617 16.33 -21.27 -14.07
N TRP A 618 17.30 -21.99 -13.50
CA TRP A 618 17.09 -23.30 -12.86
C TRP A 618 15.98 -23.29 -11.78
N ASP A 619 15.73 -22.15 -11.13
CA ASP A 619 14.68 -21.97 -10.12
C ASP A 619 13.29 -22.34 -10.65
N SER A 620 13.01 -22.02 -11.92
CA SER A 620 11.71 -22.29 -12.57
C SER A 620 11.47 -23.77 -12.83
N PHE A 621 12.50 -24.62 -12.76
CA PHE A 621 12.43 -26.06 -13.05
C PHE A 621 12.84 -26.92 -11.85
N GLN A 622 13.21 -26.29 -10.73
CA GLN A 622 13.77 -26.95 -9.57
C GLN A 622 12.79 -27.97 -8.96
N GLY A 623 12.92 -29.24 -9.32
CA GLY A 623 12.25 -30.35 -8.62
C GLY A 623 12.06 -31.55 -9.53
N ASN A 624 12.09 -31.28 -10.82
CA ASN A 624 11.90 -32.24 -11.90
C ASN A 624 13.23 -32.91 -12.26
N SER A 625 13.54 -34.04 -11.64
CA SER A 625 14.83 -34.73 -11.83
C SER A 625 14.99 -35.39 -13.20
N LYS A 626 13.89 -35.58 -13.94
CA LYS A 626 13.85 -36.25 -15.25
C LYS A 626 13.91 -35.26 -16.43
N LEU A 627 14.00 -33.95 -16.18
CA LEU A 627 14.18 -32.96 -17.24
C LEU A 627 15.62 -32.97 -17.76
N CYS A 628 15.79 -32.62 -19.03
CA CYS A 628 17.09 -32.50 -19.67
C CYS A 628 17.17 -31.27 -20.60
N GLY A 629 18.38 -30.73 -20.75
CA GLY A 629 18.68 -29.58 -21.61
C GLY A 629 18.89 -30.00 -23.06
N ASN A 630 18.44 -29.15 -23.98
CA ASN A 630 18.53 -29.38 -25.43
C ASN A 630 19.97 -29.27 -25.98
N ASP A 631 20.83 -28.52 -25.29
CA ASP A 631 22.25 -28.35 -25.58
C ASP A 631 23.03 -28.10 -24.26
N LYS A 632 24.35 -27.97 -24.37
CA LYS A 632 25.25 -27.75 -23.22
C LYS A 632 24.93 -26.47 -22.46
N ASP A 633 24.65 -25.39 -23.17
CA ASP A 633 24.43 -24.07 -22.57
C ASP A 633 23.10 -24.05 -21.81
N ALA A 634 22.05 -24.63 -22.39
CA ALA A 634 20.77 -24.80 -21.73
C ALA A 634 20.84 -25.78 -20.56
N ALA A 635 21.54 -26.91 -20.70
CA ALA A 635 21.76 -27.87 -19.61
C ALA A 635 22.48 -27.21 -18.42
N GLN A 636 23.49 -26.38 -18.69
CA GLN A 636 24.23 -25.64 -17.66
C GLN A 636 23.39 -24.54 -17.02
N ARG A 637 22.70 -23.70 -17.82
CA ARG A 637 21.83 -22.61 -17.33
C ARG A 637 20.68 -23.13 -16.48
N LEU A 638 20.03 -24.20 -16.92
CA LEU A 638 18.87 -24.80 -16.25
C LEU A 638 19.27 -25.82 -15.17
N LYS A 639 20.57 -26.11 -15.01
CA LYS A 639 21.12 -27.12 -14.09
C LYS A 639 20.45 -28.50 -14.23
N VAL A 640 20.23 -28.94 -15.48
CA VAL A 640 19.66 -30.25 -15.84
C VAL A 640 20.67 -31.04 -16.70
N PRO A 641 20.63 -32.38 -16.73
CA PRO A 641 21.50 -33.17 -17.61
C PRO A 641 21.23 -32.87 -19.09
N GLU A 642 22.21 -33.05 -19.98
CA GLU A 642 21.98 -32.99 -21.44
C GLU A 642 21.10 -34.18 -21.89
N CYS A 643 20.15 -33.93 -22.79
CA CYS A 643 19.33 -35.00 -23.35
C CYS A 643 20.19 -35.97 -24.17
N SER A 644 20.16 -37.25 -23.84
CA SER A 644 20.92 -38.26 -24.59
C SER A 644 20.28 -38.49 -25.96
N ALA A 645 21.00 -38.20 -27.04
CA ALA A 645 20.56 -38.55 -28.38
C ALA A 645 20.29 -40.07 -28.45
N ARG A 646 19.07 -40.45 -28.86
CA ARG A 646 18.66 -41.84 -29.05
C ARG A 646 19.73 -42.61 -29.84
N ARG A 647 20.50 -43.48 -29.17
CA ARG A 647 21.15 -44.60 -29.85
C ARG A 647 20.07 -45.60 -30.22
N LYS A 648 19.88 -45.84 -31.52
CA LYS A 648 19.24 -47.07 -32.02
C LYS A 648 19.93 -48.24 -31.33
N SER A 649 19.21 -48.97 -30.49
CA SER A 649 19.67 -50.24 -29.94
C SER A 649 19.73 -51.25 -31.08
N SER A 650 20.91 -51.42 -31.68
CA SER A 650 21.18 -52.57 -32.53
C SER A 650 21.40 -53.78 -31.64
N ARG A 651 20.67 -54.84 -31.96
CA ARG A 651 20.83 -56.21 -31.45
C ARG A 651 22.30 -56.63 -31.29
N HIS A 652 22.46 -57.57 -30.36
CA HIS A 652 23.63 -58.38 -30.01
C HIS A 652 24.60 -57.77 -28.99
N LEU A 653 24.39 -58.09 -27.71
CA LEU A 653 25.25 -59.07 -27.01
C LEU A 653 24.65 -59.45 -25.65
N SER A 654 23.53 -60.19 -25.67
CA SER A 654 23.13 -61.04 -24.56
C SER A 654 24.00 -62.29 -24.58
N LEU A 655 24.86 -62.49 -23.58
CA LEU A 655 25.21 -63.78 -22.96
C LEU A 655 26.51 -63.60 -22.17
N LYS A 656 26.38 -63.62 -20.84
CA LYS A 656 27.36 -64.05 -19.80
C LYS A 656 27.35 -63.21 -18.51
N ILE A 657 26.18 -62.89 -17.94
CA ILE A 657 26.07 -62.51 -16.52
C ILE A 657 24.76 -63.08 -15.92
N ILE A 658 24.58 -64.40 -16.03
CA ILE A 658 23.45 -65.10 -15.38
C ILE A 658 23.91 -66.21 -14.41
N ILE A 659 25.22 -66.52 -14.34
CA ILE A 659 25.70 -67.68 -13.55
C ILE A 659 26.27 -67.31 -12.16
N VAL A 660 26.40 -66.02 -11.82
CA VAL A 660 26.96 -65.60 -10.50
C VAL A 660 25.87 -65.16 -9.50
N LEU A 661 24.62 -65.01 -9.93
CA LEU A 661 23.54 -64.41 -9.12
C LEU A 661 22.68 -65.41 -8.33
N VAL A 662 22.98 -66.72 -8.36
CA VAL A 662 22.12 -67.76 -7.77
C VAL A 662 22.70 -68.39 -6.49
N SER A 663 23.97 -68.16 -6.14
CA SER A 663 24.57 -68.75 -4.92
C SER A 663 24.48 -67.87 -3.66
N SER A 664 24.21 -66.57 -3.79
CA SER A 664 24.23 -65.60 -2.69
C SER A 664 22.87 -65.40 -1.98
N ILE A 665 21.78 -65.93 -2.54
CA ILE A 665 20.41 -65.73 -2.01
C ILE A 665 20.03 -66.80 -0.96
N VAL A 666 20.69 -67.97 -0.98
CA VAL A 666 20.35 -69.07 -0.06
C VAL A 666 21.04 -68.92 1.31
N PHE A 667 22.21 -68.28 1.37
CA PHE A 667 23.00 -68.17 2.62
C PHE A 667 22.54 -67.03 3.55
N THR A 668 21.90 -65.99 3.00
CA THR A 668 21.45 -64.81 3.77
C THR A 668 20.08 -65.00 4.42
N SER A 669 19.23 -65.90 3.88
CA SER A 669 17.89 -66.18 4.42
C SER A 669 17.90 -67.02 5.70
N ALA A 670 18.86 -67.94 5.85
CA ALA A 670 18.97 -68.81 7.03
C ALA A 670 19.50 -68.07 8.28
N MET A 671 20.40 -67.11 8.10
CA MET A 671 20.96 -66.30 9.20
C MET A 671 19.95 -65.27 9.75
N PHE A 672 19.04 -64.79 8.90
CA PHE A 672 17.97 -63.87 9.30
C PHE A 672 16.89 -64.56 10.14
N LEU A 673 16.57 -65.83 9.84
CA LEU A 673 15.57 -66.60 10.60
C LEU A 673 16.06 -66.98 12.01
N ILE A 674 17.35 -67.27 12.18
CA ILE A 674 17.94 -67.56 13.51
C ILE A 674 18.02 -66.29 14.37
N TRP A 675 18.28 -65.13 13.77
CA TRP A 675 18.30 -63.84 14.46
C TRP A 675 16.90 -63.40 14.91
N VAL A 676 15.87 -63.64 14.09
CA VAL A 676 14.45 -63.38 14.43
C VAL A 676 13.96 -64.25 15.59
N LEU A 677 14.41 -65.51 15.69
CA LEU A 677 14.02 -66.43 16.77
C LEU A 677 14.66 -66.06 18.12
N ILE A 678 15.83 -65.41 18.12
CA ILE A 678 16.51 -64.93 19.33
C ILE A 678 15.90 -63.60 19.81
N PHE A 679 15.46 -62.74 18.88
CA PHE A 679 14.91 -61.42 19.21
C PHE A 679 13.46 -61.44 19.74
N GLN A 680 12.68 -62.49 19.47
CA GLN A 680 11.29 -62.59 19.93
C GLN A 680 11.10 -62.95 21.42
N LYS A 681 12.18 -63.19 22.19
CA LYS A 681 12.08 -63.47 23.64
C LYS A 681 12.27 -62.28 24.58
N LYS A 682 12.46 -61.05 24.10
CA LYS A 682 12.40 -59.84 24.95
C LYS A 682 11.28 -58.88 24.50
N LYS A 683 10.19 -58.96 25.27
CA LYS A 683 8.91 -58.26 25.17
C LYS A 683 8.99 -56.72 25.12
N LYS A 684 8.01 -56.16 24.38
CA LYS A 684 7.09 -55.02 24.68
C LYS A 684 7.77 -53.70 25.11
N LYS A 685 7.54 -52.55 24.47
CA LYS A 685 6.25 -51.86 24.18
C LYS A 685 6.56 -50.63 23.28
N MET A 686 5.59 -50.20 22.47
CA MET A 686 5.47 -48.89 21.76
C MET A 686 6.32 -48.62 20.50
N HIS A 687 5.64 -48.47 19.35
CA HIS A 687 6.14 -47.71 18.20
C HIS A 687 5.02 -46.83 17.61
N ARG A 688 5.19 -45.50 17.72
CA ARG A 688 4.66 -44.48 16.81
C ARG A 688 5.54 -44.50 15.55
N ALA A 689 4.92 -44.40 14.37
CA ALA A 689 5.61 -44.33 13.09
C ALA A 689 6.21 -42.93 12.86
N GLY A 690 7.47 -42.87 12.40
CA GLY A 690 8.20 -41.65 12.07
C GLY A 690 8.26 -41.43 10.55
N ILE A 691 7.95 -40.19 10.15
CA ILE A 691 7.89 -39.66 8.80
C ILE A 691 9.30 -39.23 8.33
N SER A 692 9.65 -39.53 7.08
CA SER A 692 10.89 -39.14 6.40
C SER A 692 10.91 -37.67 5.97
N SER A 693 12.06 -36.99 6.12
CA SER A 693 12.29 -35.59 5.73
C SER A 693 12.74 -35.41 4.27
N PRO A 694 12.42 -34.28 3.59
CA PRO A 694 12.89 -34.01 2.24
C PRO A 694 14.35 -33.49 2.26
N SER A 695 15.20 -34.05 1.39
CA SER A 695 16.59 -33.65 1.19
C SER A 695 16.71 -32.42 0.29
N ILE A 696 17.66 -31.53 0.59
CA ILE A 696 18.08 -30.43 -0.31
C ILE A 696 18.74 -31.02 -1.54
N LYS A 697 18.41 -30.48 -2.72
CA LYS A 697 18.98 -30.89 -4.00
C LYS A 697 20.51 -30.75 -4.00
N GLY A 698 21.18 -31.85 -4.34
CA GLY A 698 22.62 -31.88 -4.59
C GLY A 698 23.51 -32.33 -3.44
N LEU A 699 23.02 -32.35 -2.18
CA LEU A 699 23.77 -32.95 -1.07
C LEU A 699 23.42 -34.43 -0.89
N PRO A 700 24.41 -35.35 -0.76
CA PRO A 700 24.15 -36.75 -0.49
C PRO A 700 23.43 -36.93 0.88
N PRO A 701 22.55 -37.93 1.03
CA PRO A 701 21.80 -38.18 2.27
C PRO A 701 22.68 -38.41 3.51
N LYS A 702 23.93 -38.82 3.30
CA LYS A 702 24.99 -38.91 4.30
C LYS A 702 26.21 -38.19 3.75
N ILE A 703 26.69 -37.17 4.46
CA ILE A 703 27.89 -36.42 4.12
C ILE A 703 29.08 -36.96 4.91
N SER A 704 30.23 -37.16 4.27
CA SER A 704 31.46 -37.66 4.91
C SER A 704 32.34 -36.51 5.44
N TYR A 705 33.36 -36.84 6.23
CA TYR A 705 34.40 -35.87 6.62
C TYR A 705 35.10 -35.27 5.40
N SER A 706 35.42 -36.09 4.39
CA SER A 706 36.09 -35.65 3.17
C SER A 706 35.26 -34.63 2.39
N ASP A 707 33.95 -34.83 2.31
CA ASP A 707 33.03 -33.90 1.62
C ASP A 707 32.97 -32.55 2.34
N ILE A 708 32.94 -32.56 3.67
CA ILE A 708 32.98 -31.34 4.49
C ILE A 708 34.33 -30.64 4.34
N GLN A 709 35.43 -31.40 4.35
CA GLN A 709 36.77 -30.85 4.20
C GLN A 709 36.93 -30.17 2.84
N LEU A 710 36.45 -30.78 1.75
CA LEU A 710 36.44 -30.16 0.42
C LEU A 710 35.56 -28.91 0.38
N ALA A 711 34.32 -29.00 0.88
CA ALA A 711 33.37 -27.89 0.84
C ALA A 711 33.87 -26.66 1.60
N THR A 712 34.61 -26.85 2.69
CA THR A 712 35.14 -25.77 3.54
C THR A 712 36.56 -25.33 3.15
N ASN A 713 37.09 -25.80 2.01
CA ASN A 713 38.47 -25.57 1.57
C ASN A 713 39.51 -25.97 2.63
N GLY A 714 39.34 -27.15 3.24
CA GLY A 714 40.23 -27.65 4.29
C GLY A 714 40.05 -26.99 5.65
N PHE A 715 38.85 -26.48 5.97
CA PHE A 715 38.59 -25.66 7.16
C PHE A 715 39.45 -24.39 7.22
N ALA A 716 39.67 -23.77 6.05
CA ALA A 716 40.49 -22.58 5.92
C ALA A 716 39.98 -21.44 6.82
N THR A 717 40.89 -20.62 7.34
CA THR A 717 40.55 -19.55 8.29
C THR A 717 39.67 -18.47 7.66
N GLU A 718 39.78 -18.23 6.35
CA GLU A 718 38.89 -17.32 5.61
C GLU A 718 37.43 -17.79 5.55
N ASN A 719 37.19 -19.09 5.74
CA ASN A 719 35.85 -19.68 5.77
C ASN A 719 35.30 -19.80 7.20
N LEU A 720 36.05 -19.42 8.23
CA LEU A 720 35.57 -19.46 9.61
C LEU A 720 34.54 -18.33 9.83
N VAL A 721 33.28 -18.72 10.03
CA VAL A 721 32.16 -17.79 10.27
C VAL A 721 32.13 -17.38 11.75
N GLY A 722 32.43 -18.31 12.65
CA GLY A 722 32.44 -18.03 14.09
C GLY A 722 32.90 -19.24 14.91
N LYS A 723 33.35 -18.98 16.13
CA LYS A 723 33.78 -20.01 17.08
C LYS A 723 33.03 -19.83 18.39
N GLY A 724 32.28 -20.86 18.79
CA GLY A 724 31.51 -20.90 20.03
C GLY A 724 32.17 -21.78 21.09
N SER A 725 31.45 -22.02 22.19
CA SER A 725 31.88 -22.96 23.23
C SER A 725 32.00 -24.37 22.65
N PHE A 726 30.93 -24.94 22.07
CA PHE A 726 30.94 -26.35 21.67
C PHE A 726 31.52 -26.65 20.28
N GLY A 727 32.11 -25.68 19.58
CA GLY A 727 32.63 -25.90 18.24
C GLY A 727 32.85 -24.65 17.39
N SER A 728 33.19 -24.87 16.12
CA SER A 728 33.45 -23.83 15.11
C SER A 728 32.48 -23.96 13.95
N VAL A 729 32.00 -22.84 13.41
CA VAL A 729 31.14 -22.79 12.23
C VAL A 729 31.93 -22.30 11.02
N TYR A 730 31.94 -23.09 9.96
CA TYR A 730 32.61 -22.77 8.70
C TYR A 730 31.59 -22.55 7.59
N LYS A 731 31.86 -21.60 6.70
CA LYS A 731 31.18 -21.48 5.41
C LYS A 731 31.75 -22.56 4.49
N GLY A 732 30.87 -23.41 3.98
CA GLY A 732 31.20 -24.38 2.95
C GLY A 732 30.48 -24.04 1.65
N VAL A 733 31.03 -24.50 0.53
CA VAL A 733 30.37 -24.45 -0.78
C VAL A 733 30.27 -25.86 -1.31
N PHE A 734 29.04 -26.33 -1.55
CA PHE A 734 28.78 -27.62 -2.20
C PHE A 734 28.16 -27.35 -3.57
N GLY A 735 28.93 -27.53 -4.64
CA GLY A 735 28.54 -27.10 -5.99
C GLY A 735 28.39 -25.58 -6.08
N THR A 736 27.15 -25.09 -6.16
CA THR A 736 26.82 -23.64 -6.15
C THR A 736 26.14 -23.18 -4.85
N THR A 737 25.87 -24.09 -3.90
CA THR A 737 25.13 -23.78 -2.68
C THR A 737 26.09 -23.49 -1.53
N ALA A 738 25.95 -22.31 -0.92
CA ALA A 738 26.62 -21.99 0.34
C ALA A 738 25.92 -22.72 1.50
N ILE A 739 26.70 -23.35 2.36
CA ILE A 739 26.24 -24.08 3.55
C ILE A 739 27.00 -23.60 4.78
N ALA A 740 26.38 -23.67 5.95
CA ALA A 740 27.05 -23.48 7.23
C ALA A 740 27.36 -24.85 7.84
N VAL A 741 28.62 -25.11 8.15
CA VAL A 741 29.08 -26.37 8.75
C VAL A 741 29.56 -26.10 10.18
N LYS A 742 28.76 -26.51 11.16
CA LYS A 742 29.10 -26.44 12.58
C LYS A 742 29.85 -27.70 12.99
N VAL A 743 31.17 -27.60 13.11
CA VAL A 743 32.08 -28.65 13.55
C VAL A 743 32.15 -28.66 15.07
N ILE A 744 31.90 -29.81 15.69
CA ILE A 744 31.83 -29.95 17.14
C ILE A 744 33.21 -30.23 17.73
N ASP A 745 33.58 -29.46 18.76
CA ASP A 745 34.82 -29.67 19.50
C ASP A 745 34.63 -30.76 20.57
N LEU A 746 34.91 -32.01 20.19
CA LEU A 746 34.72 -33.18 21.06
C LEU A 746 35.67 -33.23 22.27
N GLN A 747 36.69 -32.37 22.32
CA GLN A 747 37.57 -32.27 23.50
C GLN A 747 36.90 -31.54 24.67
N GLN A 748 35.81 -30.81 24.41
CA GLN A 748 35.08 -30.10 25.46
C GLN A 748 34.07 -30.98 26.18
N SER A 749 34.13 -30.94 27.52
CA SER A 749 33.13 -31.58 28.35
C SER A 749 31.73 -31.07 28.01
N LYS A 750 30.78 -31.98 27.76
CA LYS A 750 29.38 -31.73 27.32
C LYS A 750 29.14 -31.40 25.83
N ALA A 751 30.17 -31.25 24.99
CA ALA A 751 29.96 -30.97 23.55
C ALA A 751 29.14 -32.07 22.84
N LEU A 752 29.38 -33.34 23.17
CA LEU A 752 28.59 -34.46 22.66
C LEU A 752 27.11 -34.41 23.10
N LYS A 753 26.83 -33.95 24.32
CA LYS A 753 25.45 -33.77 24.82
C LYS A 753 24.76 -32.62 24.09
N SER A 754 25.50 -31.56 23.76
CA SER A 754 25.01 -30.43 22.96
C SER A 754 24.64 -30.88 21.54
N PHE A 755 25.53 -31.60 20.86
CA PHE A 755 25.27 -32.14 19.52
C PHE A 755 24.02 -33.02 19.47
N ASN A 756 23.86 -33.93 20.44
CA ASN A 756 22.70 -34.81 20.50
C ASN A 756 21.39 -34.04 20.77
N ALA A 757 21.41 -33.04 21.65
CA ALA A 757 20.24 -32.20 21.93
C ALA A 757 19.81 -31.40 20.70
N GLU A 758 20.79 -30.81 19.99
CA GLU A 758 20.57 -30.05 18.76
C GLU A 758 20.00 -30.94 17.65
N CYS A 759 20.53 -32.16 17.48
CA CYS A 759 19.96 -33.15 16.54
C CYS A 759 18.54 -33.58 16.91
N GLU A 760 18.26 -33.77 18.20
CA GLU A 760 16.95 -34.20 18.69
C GLU A 760 15.88 -33.13 18.49
N ALA A 761 16.19 -31.88 18.85
CA ALA A 761 15.34 -30.72 18.59
C ALA A 761 15.04 -30.59 17.09
N LEU A 762 16.10 -30.47 16.27
CA LEU A 762 16.01 -30.14 14.85
C LEU A 762 15.46 -31.29 13.99
N ARG A 763 15.41 -32.53 14.49
CA ARG A 763 14.71 -33.64 13.83
C ARG A 763 13.19 -33.47 13.83
N THR A 764 12.65 -32.72 14.80
CA THR A 764 11.20 -32.68 15.07
C THR A 764 10.57 -31.32 14.75
N VAL A 765 11.32 -30.23 14.89
CA VAL A 765 10.80 -28.87 14.66
C VAL A 765 11.00 -28.42 13.22
N ARG A 766 9.98 -27.80 12.62
CA ARG A 766 10.07 -27.17 11.29
C ARG A 766 9.25 -25.90 11.26
N HIS A 767 9.93 -24.76 11.20
CA HIS A 767 9.31 -23.44 11.15
C HIS A 767 10.14 -22.51 10.26
N ARG A 768 9.48 -21.51 9.66
CA ARG A 768 10.10 -20.61 8.68
C ARG A 768 11.18 -19.70 9.28
N ASN A 769 11.10 -19.42 10.58
CA ASN A 769 12.02 -18.57 11.34
C ASN A 769 12.97 -19.40 12.24
N LEU A 770 13.20 -20.67 11.91
CA LEU A 770 14.20 -21.53 12.57
C LEU A 770 15.25 -21.96 11.55
N VAL A 771 16.52 -21.94 11.97
CA VAL A 771 17.63 -22.37 11.10
C VAL A 771 17.43 -23.83 10.69
N ARG A 772 17.44 -24.06 9.39
CA ARG A 772 17.16 -25.37 8.81
C ARG A 772 18.42 -26.23 8.76
N VAL A 773 18.37 -27.37 9.42
CA VAL A 773 19.42 -28.41 9.31
C VAL A 773 19.21 -29.20 8.03
N ILE A 774 20.28 -29.30 7.24
CA ILE A 774 20.34 -30.05 6.00
C ILE A 774 20.60 -31.52 6.30
N THR A 775 21.69 -31.78 7.03
CA THR A 775 22.14 -33.13 7.42
C THR A 775 23.17 -33.03 8.56
N SER A 776 23.61 -34.18 9.07
CA SER A 776 24.66 -34.28 10.08
C SER A 776 25.75 -35.24 9.63
N CYS A 777 27.00 -34.95 9.97
CA CYS A 777 28.13 -35.86 9.83
C CYS A 777 28.50 -36.45 11.18
N SER A 778 28.65 -37.77 11.24
CA SER A 778 29.30 -38.48 12.34
C SER A 778 30.24 -39.51 11.70
N SER A 779 31.51 -39.15 11.58
CA SER A 779 32.55 -39.88 10.83
C SER A 779 33.86 -39.91 11.63
N ILE A 780 34.92 -40.42 11.02
CA ILE A 780 36.29 -40.36 11.51
C ILE A 780 37.08 -39.34 10.68
N ASP A 781 37.97 -38.56 11.30
CA ASP A 781 38.87 -37.61 10.62
C ASP A 781 40.08 -38.33 9.97
N HIS A 782 40.89 -37.58 9.23
CA HIS A 782 42.08 -38.10 8.53
C HIS A 782 43.18 -38.64 9.46
N ARG A 783 43.08 -38.42 10.79
CA ARG A 783 44.01 -38.91 11.81
C ARG A 783 43.42 -40.08 12.62
N GLY A 784 42.24 -40.57 12.26
CA GLY A 784 41.57 -41.67 12.96
C GLY A 784 40.75 -41.25 14.19
N GLY A 785 40.56 -39.95 14.44
CA GLY A 785 39.77 -39.41 15.54
C GLY A 785 38.28 -39.27 15.22
N GLU A 786 37.42 -39.31 16.23
CA GLU A 786 35.97 -39.09 16.05
C GLU A 786 35.71 -37.64 15.56
N PHE A 787 34.82 -37.50 14.57
CA PHE A 787 34.43 -36.22 13.99
C PHE A 787 32.90 -36.10 13.91
N LYS A 788 32.37 -34.98 14.41
CA LYS A 788 30.93 -34.66 14.31
C LYS A 788 30.72 -33.25 13.80
N ALA A 789 29.76 -33.09 12.89
CA ALA A 789 29.36 -31.79 12.39
C ALA A 789 27.88 -31.74 12.01
N LEU A 790 27.28 -30.54 12.08
CA LEU A 790 25.96 -30.24 11.55
C LEU A 790 26.10 -29.40 10.29
N VAL A 791 25.38 -29.77 9.24
CA VAL A 791 25.32 -29.03 7.99
C VAL A 791 23.98 -28.32 7.93
N MET A 792 24.01 -27.00 7.83
CA MET A 792 22.86 -26.10 7.93
C MET A 792 22.82 -25.17 6.73
N GLU A 793 21.66 -24.56 6.50
CA GLU A 793 21.51 -23.45 5.58
C GLU A 793 22.42 -22.27 5.97
N PHE A 794 23.08 -21.66 4.99
CA PHE A 794 23.96 -20.51 5.23
C PHE A 794 23.16 -19.21 5.21
N MET A 795 23.25 -18.45 6.30
CA MET A 795 22.56 -17.16 6.45
C MET A 795 23.51 -16.03 6.00
N SER A 796 23.22 -15.44 4.84
CA SER A 796 24.13 -14.55 4.12
C SER A 796 24.44 -13.23 4.84
N ASN A 797 23.49 -12.72 5.64
CA ASN A 797 23.63 -11.49 6.40
C ASN A 797 24.22 -11.70 7.81
N GLY A 798 24.64 -12.93 8.16
CA GLY A 798 25.30 -13.25 9.43
C GLY A 798 24.34 -13.29 10.62
N ASN A 799 24.84 -12.97 11.81
CA ASN A 799 24.04 -12.93 13.05
C ASN A 799 23.72 -11.50 13.48
N LEU A 800 22.66 -11.33 14.27
CA LEU A 800 22.17 -10.05 14.76
C LEU A 800 23.21 -9.28 15.60
N ASP A 801 24.07 -9.99 16.35
CA ASP A 801 25.12 -9.37 17.17
C ASP A 801 26.03 -8.44 16.36
N ASN A 802 26.42 -8.88 15.16
CA ASN A 802 27.28 -8.11 14.26
C ASN A 802 26.61 -6.83 13.72
N TRP A 803 25.28 -6.77 13.71
CA TRP A 803 24.52 -5.59 13.28
C TRP A 803 24.29 -4.61 14.43
N LEU A 804 24.09 -5.13 15.64
CA LEU A 804 23.93 -4.31 16.84
C LEU A 804 25.27 -3.72 17.29
N HIS A 805 26.36 -4.48 17.17
CA HIS A 805 27.69 -4.15 17.70
C HIS A 805 28.80 -4.30 16.63
N PRO A 806 28.78 -3.49 15.55
CA PRO A 806 29.74 -3.59 14.47
C PRO A 806 31.17 -3.26 14.95
N LYS A 807 32.17 -4.04 14.49
CA LYS A 807 33.59 -3.76 14.74
C LYS A 807 34.03 -2.50 13.98
N GLU A 808 34.93 -1.72 14.56
CA GLU A 808 35.38 -0.37 14.11
C GLU A 808 35.74 -0.27 12.61
N SER A 809 36.13 -1.38 11.96
CA SER A 809 36.53 -1.41 10.54
C SER A 809 35.39 -1.42 9.51
N TYR A 810 34.12 -1.54 9.91
CA TYR A 810 32.97 -1.71 8.98
C TYR A 810 31.79 -0.73 9.24
N GLN A 811 32.03 0.36 9.97
CA GLN A 811 30.97 1.26 10.49
C GLN A 811 30.13 1.97 9.41
N SER A 812 30.58 2.06 8.16
CA SER A 812 29.91 2.87 7.13
C SER A 812 28.81 2.16 6.32
N GLN A 813 28.44 0.90 6.61
CA GLN A 813 27.53 0.15 5.73
C GLN A 813 26.48 -0.76 6.39
N ARG A 814 26.35 -0.83 7.73
CA ARG A 814 25.42 -1.77 8.39
C ARG A 814 24.68 -1.16 9.58
N ASN A 815 23.54 -0.52 9.33
CA ASN A 815 22.62 -0.08 10.37
C ASN A 815 21.22 -0.68 10.13
N LEU A 816 20.60 -1.19 11.19
CA LEU A 816 19.21 -1.64 11.18
C LEU A 816 18.30 -0.50 11.62
N SER A 817 17.34 -0.14 10.76
CA SER A 817 16.26 0.80 11.06
C SER A 817 15.31 0.27 12.14
N LEU A 818 14.50 1.16 12.71
CA LEU A 818 13.48 0.82 13.70
C LEU A 818 12.55 -0.30 13.23
N ILE A 819 12.04 -0.20 11.99
CA ILE A 819 11.13 -1.21 11.45
C ILE A 819 11.82 -2.56 11.24
N GLN A 820 13.08 -2.56 10.79
CA GLN A 820 13.85 -3.79 10.62
C GLN A 820 14.13 -4.49 11.95
N ARG A 821 14.47 -3.74 13.00
CA ARG A 821 14.64 -4.33 14.36
C ARG A 821 13.32 -4.93 14.86
N LEU A 822 12.21 -4.23 14.65
CA LEU A 822 10.90 -4.73 15.05
C LEU A 822 10.48 -5.99 14.28
N ASP A 823 10.82 -6.08 13.00
CA ASP A 823 10.56 -7.25 12.15
C ASP A 823 11.36 -8.46 12.63
N ILE A 824 12.65 -8.26 12.93
CA ILE A 824 13.51 -9.28 13.51
C ILE A 824 12.95 -9.75 14.87
N ALA A 825 12.51 -8.83 15.73
CA ALA A 825 11.91 -9.18 17.02
C ALA A 825 10.62 -10.01 16.87
N ILE A 826 9.77 -9.68 15.90
CA ILE A 826 8.53 -10.41 15.60
C ILE A 826 8.84 -11.81 15.06
N ASP A 827 9.82 -11.94 14.17
CA ASP A 827 10.25 -13.23 13.61
C ASP A 827 10.79 -14.17 14.70
N VAL A 828 11.62 -13.65 15.63
CA VAL A 828 12.11 -14.42 16.78
C VAL A 828 10.97 -14.79 17.73
N ALA A 829 10.05 -13.86 18.02
CA ALA A 829 8.89 -14.15 18.86
C ALA A 829 7.99 -15.23 18.25
N PHE A 830 7.82 -15.22 16.93
CA PHE A 830 7.02 -16.20 16.20
C PHE A 830 7.67 -17.59 16.20
N ALA A 831 9.00 -17.66 16.09
CA ALA A 831 9.73 -18.90 16.27
C ALA A 831 9.52 -19.50 17.68
N LEU A 832 9.64 -18.70 18.73
CA LEU A 832 9.47 -19.18 20.11
C LEU A 832 8.02 -19.54 20.43
N ASP A 833 7.03 -18.79 19.92
CA ASP A 833 5.60 -19.13 20.06
C ASP A 833 5.32 -20.54 19.51
N TYR A 834 5.85 -20.84 18.32
CA TYR A 834 5.77 -22.17 17.73
C TYR A 834 6.44 -23.25 18.60
N LEU A 835 7.64 -22.99 19.13
CA LEU A 835 8.36 -23.94 19.99
C LEU A 835 7.61 -24.23 21.30
N HIS A 836 6.96 -23.22 21.88
CA HIS A 836 6.32 -23.31 23.20
C HIS A 836 4.89 -23.84 23.13
N HIS A 837 4.13 -23.48 22.10
CA HIS A 837 2.69 -23.75 22.05
C HIS A 837 2.27 -24.74 20.97
N ASP A 838 3.02 -24.84 19.87
CA ASP A 838 2.64 -25.65 18.71
C ASP A 838 3.47 -26.95 18.58
N CYS A 839 4.54 -27.10 19.39
CA CYS A 839 5.29 -28.33 19.51
C CYS A 839 4.71 -29.22 20.63
N GLU A 840 4.51 -30.51 20.34
CA GLU A 840 4.03 -31.49 21.33
C GLU A 840 5.04 -32.65 21.50
N PRO A 841 5.72 -32.76 22.66
CA PRO A 841 5.72 -31.83 23.80
C PRO A 841 6.42 -30.48 23.50
N PRO A 842 6.16 -29.42 24.29
CA PRO A 842 6.80 -28.11 24.11
C PRO A 842 8.33 -28.19 24.16
N LEU A 843 9.02 -27.41 23.31
CA LEU A 843 10.47 -27.32 23.25
C LEU A 843 10.94 -25.97 23.80
N VAL A 844 11.91 -25.98 24.72
CA VAL A 844 12.54 -24.77 25.26
C VAL A 844 13.95 -24.64 24.70
N HIS A 845 14.31 -23.47 24.17
CA HIS A 845 15.58 -23.16 23.48
C HIS A 845 16.78 -23.08 24.44
N CYS A 846 16.61 -22.40 25.59
CA CYS A 846 17.59 -22.23 26.69
C CYS A 846 18.84 -21.37 26.41
N ASP A 847 19.11 -20.97 25.17
CA ASP A 847 20.26 -20.10 24.85
C ASP A 847 19.93 -19.00 23.82
N LEU A 848 18.83 -18.27 24.02
CA LEU A 848 18.47 -17.20 23.09
C LEU A 848 19.30 -15.93 23.37
N LYS A 849 19.97 -15.41 22.33
CA LYS A 849 20.84 -14.21 22.35
C LYS A 849 21.11 -13.73 20.91
N PRO A 850 21.56 -12.48 20.69
CA PRO A 850 21.80 -11.98 19.33
C PRO A 850 22.73 -12.84 18.45
N PRO A 851 23.81 -13.46 18.96
CA PRO A 851 24.64 -14.37 18.15
C PRO A 851 23.88 -15.59 17.58
N ASN A 852 22.77 -15.99 18.21
CA ASN A 852 21.96 -17.14 17.85
C ASN A 852 20.74 -16.77 16.99
N VAL A 853 20.58 -15.47 16.66
CA VAL A 853 19.58 -14.97 15.69
C VAL A 853 20.31 -14.67 14.40
N LEU A 854 20.11 -15.51 13.38
CA LEU A 854 20.74 -15.37 12.07
C LEU A 854 19.81 -14.67 11.09
N LEU A 855 20.38 -13.92 10.14
CA LEU A 855 19.63 -13.12 9.16
C LEU A 855 19.85 -13.66 7.74
N ASP A 856 18.75 -13.95 7.05
CA ASP A 856 18.77 -14.36 5.65
C ASP A 856 18.98 -13.18 4.69
N GLU A 857 18.96 -13.44 3.38
CA GLU A 857 19.17 -12.43 2.32
C GLU A 857 18.19 -11.24 2.39
N ASN A 858 17.00 -11.44 2.93
CA ASN A 858 15.95 -10.43 3.05
C ASN A 858 15.87 -9.81 4.46
N LEU A 859 16.87 -10.04 5.31
CA LEU A 859 16.89 -9.67 6.74
C LEU A 859 15.78 -10.35 7.57
N GLY A 860 15.20 -11.44 7.07
CA GLY A 860 14.31 -12.30 7.86
C GLY A 860 15.11 -13.00 8.95
N ALA A 861 14.57 -13.06 10.17
CA ALA A 861 15.28 -13.61 11.30
C ALA A 861 15.00 -15.10 11.50
N HIS A 862 16.06 -15.86 11.75
CA HIS A 862 16.06 -17.30 11.97
C HIS A 862 16.77 -17.65 13.27
N VAL A 863 16.05 -18.25 14.22
CA VAL A 863 16.64 -18.70 15.49
C VAL A 863 17.40 -20.01 15.28
N GLY A 864 18.67 -20.04 15.71
CA GLY A 864 19.56 -21.20 15.60
C GLY A 864 20.27 -21.52 16.92
N ASP A 865 21.14 -22.55 16.87
CA ASP A 865 21.89 -23.09 18.02
C ASP A 865 21.04 -23.73 19.13
N PHE A 866 20.50 -24.91 18.84
CA PHE A 866 19.67 -25.68 19.77
C PHE A 866 20.48 -26.59 20.71
N GLY A 867 21.77 -26.30 20.91
CA GLY A 867 22.67 -27.12 21.72
C GLY A 867 22.23 -27.32 23.18
N LEU A 868 21.46 -26.38 23.72
CA LEU A 868 20.91 -26.44 25.08
C LEU A 868 19.41 -26.79 25.13
N ALA A 869 18.77 -26.99 23.98
CA ALA A 869 17.32 -27.13 23.90
C ALA A 869 16.79 -28.43 24.56
N ARG A 870 15.56 -28.36 25.10
CA ARG A 870 14.94 -29.48 25.85
C ARG A 870 13.43 -29.56 25.68
N PHE A 871 12.92 -30.75 25.44
CA PHE A 871 11.48 -31.05 25.49
C PHE A 871 10.96 -31.10 26.92
N LEU A 872 9.84 -30.44 27.19
CA LEU A 872 9.15 -30.47 28.49
C LEU A 872 8.26 -31.71 28.58
N ASN A 873 8.70 -32.74 29.31
CA ASN A 873 7.93 -33.97 29.47
C ASN A 873 7.17 -34.00 30.81
N PRO A 874 5.83 -34.01 30.82
CA PRO A 874 5.05 -33.98 32.07
C PRO A 874 5.13 -35.28 32.89
N ASN A 875 5.58 -36.39 32.28
CA ASN A 875 5.55 -37.72 32.89
C ASN A 875 6.94 -38.32 33.21
N SER A 876 8.03 -37.53 33.18
CA SER A 876 9.34 -38.07 33.57
C SER A 876 9.49 -38.08 35.10
N PRO A 877 9.54 -39.25 35.77
CA PRO A 877 10.10 -39.31 37.09
C PRO A 877 11.62 -39.12 36.97
N GLU A 878 12.21 -38.46 37.97
CA GLU A 878 13.63 -38.46 38.32
C GLU A 878 14.49 -37.22 38.08
N LYS A 879 15.15 -36.89 39.21
CA LYS A 879 16.45 -36.26 39.43
C LYS A 879 16.60 -34.78 39.07
N ILE A 880 16.52 -33.98 40.14
CA ILE A 880 17.28 -32.73 40.30
C ILE A 880 18.74 -33.10 39.99
N SER A 881 19.20 -32.88 38.76
CA SER A 881 20.61 -33.06 38.41
C SER A 881 21.38 -31.97 39.13
N SER A 882 22.02 -32.35 40.22
CA SER A 882 22.88 -31.58 41.14
C SER A 882 24.20 -31.11 40.51
N THR A 883 24.22 -30.85 39.20
CA THR A 883 25.31 -30.12 38.57
C THR A 883 24.88 -28.67 38.42
N ILE A 884 25.34 -27.85 39.37
CA ILE A 884 25.39 -26.37 39.28
C ILE A 884 26.23 -26.03 38.04
N GLY A 885 25.59 -26.05 36.88
CA GLY A 885 26.10 -25.46 35.67
C GLY A 885 25.01 -24.53 35.21
N LEU A 886 25.23 -23.22 35.39
CA LEU A 886 24.40 -22.17 34.82
C LEU A 886 24.08 -22.53 33.36
N LYS A 887 22.80 -22.69 33.05
CA LYS A 887 22.31 -23.08 31.72
C LYS A 887 21.88 -21.82 30.99
N GLY A 888 22.54 -21.54 29.88
CA GLY A 888 22.35 -20.33 29.07
C GLY A 888 23.57 -19.42 29.11
N SER A 889 23.48 -18.29 28.43
CA SER A 889 24.58 -17.32 28.29
C SER A 889 24.49 -16.21 29.33
N ILE A 890 25.63 -15.87 29.94
CA ILE A 890 25.74 -14.81 30.96
C ILE A 890 25.03 -13.54 30.46
N GLY A 891 24.14 -12.98 31.29
CA GLY A 891 23.29 -11.83 30.95
C GLY A 891 21.86 -12.19 30.49
N TYR A 892 21.67 -13.36 29.87
CA TYR A 892 20.35 -13.81 29.35
C TYR A 892 19.72 -14.92 30.18
N ILE A 893 20.41 -15.40 31.21
CA ILE A 893 19.95 -16.49 32.09
C ILE A 893 18.86 -15.95 33.02
N PRO A 894 17.69 -16.59 33.08
CA PRO A 894 16.63 -16.24 34.04
C PRO A 894 17.12 -16.37 35.50
N PRO A 895 16.80 -15.42 36.40
CA PRO A 895 17.24 -15.45 37.79
C PRO A 895 16.92 -16.76 38.51
N GLU A 896 15.76 -17.35 38.22
CA GLU A 896 15.28 -18.56 38.87
C GLU A 896 16.13 -19.80 38.51
N TYR A 897 16.85 -19.80 37.38
CA TYR A 897 17.78 -20.88 37.03
C TYR A 897 19.03 -20.86 37.91
N GLY A 898 19.43 -19.67 38.41
CA GLY A 898 20.49 -19.51 39.41
C GLY A 898 20.13 -20.12 40.77
N TRP A 899 18.83 -20.24 41.08
CA TRP A 899 18.30 -20.89 42.29
C TRP A 899 17.99 -22.38 42.12
N GLY A 900 18.37 -22.98 40.98
CA GLY A 900 18.21 -24.41 40.73
C GLY A 900 16.83 -24.82 40.23
N ASN A 901 15.99 -23.87 39.78
CA ASN A 901 14.70 -24.21 39.15
C ASN A 901 14.90 -24.94 37.81
N LYS A 902 13.86 -25.70 37.42
CA LYS A 902 13.86 -26.44 36.16
C LYS A 902 13.68 -25.48 34.98
N VAL A 903 14.19 -25.92 33.83
CA VAL A 903 13.98 -25.26 32.53
C VAL A 903 12.49 -25.16 32.24
N SER A 904 12.03 -24.00 31.76
CA SER A 904 10.64 -23.69 31.47
C SER A 904 10.52 -22.78 30.24
N THR A 905 9.34 -22.72 29.62
CA THR A 905 9.04 -21.77 28.54
C THR A 905 9.19 -20.32 29.01
N SER A 906 8.80 -20.02 30.26
CA SER A 906 9.02 -18.69 30.88
C SER A 906 10.49 -18.29 30.97
N GLY A 907 11.43 -19.24 30.97
CA GLY A 907 12.86 -18.93 30.92
C GLY A 907 13.30 -18.43 29.55
N ASP A 908 12.78 -19.01 28.45
CA ASP A 908 13.03 -18.48 27.10
C ASP A 908 12.40 -17.09 26.91
N VAL A 909 11.23 -16.85 27.51
CA VAL A 909 10.60 -15.52 27.51
C VAL A 909 11.52 -14.48 28.14
N TYR A 910 12.17 -14.81 29.26
CA TYR A 910 13.13 -13.91 29.91
C TYR A 910 14.31 -13.61 28.99
N SER A 911 14.92 -14.63 28.39
CA SER A 911 16.03 -14.45 27.44
C SER A 911 15.58 -13.62 26.22
N PHE A 912 14.34 -13.79 25.75
CA PHE A 912 13.74 -12.94 24.71
C PHE A 912 13.58 -11.49 25.15
N GLY A 913 13.13 -11.26 26.39
CA GLY A 913 13.03 -9.91 26.97
C GLY A 913 14.38 -9.20 26.98
N VAL A 914 15.44 -9.87 27.45
CA VAL A 914 16.81 -9.32 27.44
C VAL A 914 17.31 -9.06 26.02
N LEU A 915 17.08 -10.00 25.09
CA LEU A 915 17.43 -9.82 23.68
C LEU A 915 16.74 -8.60 23.07
N LEU A 916 15.46 -8.40 23.40
CA LEU A 916 14.67 -7.26 22.92
C LEU A 916 15.21 -5.94 23.50
N LEU A 917 15.55 -5.90 24.79
CA LEU A 917 16.16 -4.72 25.41
C LEU A 917 17.51 -4.39 24.77
N GLU A 918 18.38 -5.38 24.57
CA GLU A 918 19.65 -5.17 23.88
C GLU A 918 19.47 -4.69 22.44
N MET A 919 18.52 -5.25 21.70
CA MET A 919 18.24 -4.86 20.32
C MET A 919 17.88 -3.37 20.19
N PHE A 920 17.17 -2.80 21.16
CA PHE A 920 16.68 -1.42 21.09
C PHE A 920 17.53 -0.41 21.86
N THR A 921 18.40 -0.87 22.77
CA THR A 921 19.38 -0.02 23.48
C THR A 921 20.79 -0.08 22.88
N ALA A 922 21.07 -1.12 22.08
CA ALA A 922 22.41 -1.49 21.62
C ALA A 922 23.44 -1.57 22.76
N LYS A 923 23.01 -2.01 23.94
CA LYS A 923 23.85 -2.29 25.10
C LYS A 923 23.86 -3.79 25.39
N ARG A 924 25.05 -4.37 25.55
CA ARG A 924 25.16 -5.78 25.92
C ARG A 924 24.81 -5.91 27.39
N PRO A 925 24.06 -6.94 27.82
CA PRO A 925 23.82 -7.17 29.25
C PRO A 925 25.11 -7.43 30.06
N THR A 926 26.24 -7.65 29.38
CA THR A 926 27.59 -7.81 29.95
C THR A 926 28.48 -6.58 29.78
N ASP A 927 27.96 -5.45 29.32
CA ASP A 927 28.75 -4.21 29.21
C ASP A 927 29.27 -3.78 30.59
N GLU A 928 30.49 -3.23 30.61
CA GLU A 928 31.18 -2.80 31.83
C GLU A 928 30.38 -1.77 32.66
N MET A 929 29.39 -1.11 32.06
CA MET A 929 28.49 -0.18 32.75
C MET A 929 27.48 -0.87 33.69
N PHE A 930 27.23 -2.17 33.54
CA PHE A 930 26.30 -2.93 34.36
C PHE A 930 27.02 -3.59 35.55
N LYS A 931 27.35 -2.77 36.55
CA LYS A 931 28.01 -3.15 37.81
C LYS A 931 27.25 -2.59 39.01
N ASP A 932 27.60 -3.02 40.21
CA ASP A 932 27.06 -2.51 41.49
C ASP A 932 25.51 -2.54 41.61
N GLY A 933 24.89 -3.59 41.04
CA GLY A 933 23.44 -3.80 41.08
C GLY A 933 22.64 -3.15 39.94
N LEU A 934 23.31 -2.42 39.03
CA LEU A 934 22.71 -1.96 37.79
C LEU A 934 22.81 -3.05 36.71
N ASP A 935 21.66 -3.48 36.19
CA ASP A 935 21.55 -4.41 35.06
C ASP A 935 20.74 -3.78 33.93
N ILE A 936 20.66 -4.46 32.78
CA ILE A 936 19.95 -3.95 31.59
C ILE A 936 18.45 -3.72 31.85
N ASN A 937 17.83 -4.49 32.74
CA ASN A 937 16.42 -4.35 33.09
C ASN A 937 16.22 -3.09 33.94
N ASN A 938 17.05 -2.88 34.95
CA ASN A 938 17.02 -1.69 35.81
C ASN A 938 17.37 -0.43 35.01
N PHE A 939 18.34 -0.51 34.11
CA PHE A 939 18.68 0.57 33.17
C PHE A 939 17.51 0.92 32.25
N ALA A 940 16.86 -0.08 31.64
CA ALA A 940 15.69 0.14 30.80
C ALA A 940 14.46 0.59 31.60
N SER A 941 14.32 0.18 32.87
CA SER A 941 13.21 0.56 33.75
C SER A 941 13.28 2.02 34.22
N ALA A 942 14.48 2.63 34.20
CA ALA A 942 14.67 4.05 34.48
C ALA A 942 14.11 4.97 33.38
N MET A 943 13.64 4.38 32.27
CA MET A 943 12.99 5.09 31.16
C MET A 943 11.64 5.70 31.59
N GLN A 944 11.66 6.97 31.97
CA GLN A 944 10.45 7.80 32.11
C GLN A 944 9.96 8.27 30.73
N GLN A 945 8.68 8.65 30.64
CA GLN A 945 7.97 8.94 29.37
C GLN A 945 8.63 10.00 28.47
N ASN A 946 9.51 10.85 29.04
CA ASN A 946 10.26 11.90 28.33
C ASN A 946 11.80 11.65 28.28
N GLN A 947 12.26 10.42 28.53
CA GLN A 947 13.70 10.08 28.57
C GLN A 947 14.08 8.91 27.64
N VAL A 948 13.21 8.55 26.69
CA VAL A 948 13.43 7.43 25.75
C VAL A 948 14.77 7.54 25.05
N LEU A 949 15.13 8.73 24.55
CA LEU A 949 16.38 9.04 23.84
C LEU A 949 17.67 8.78 24.67
N LYS A 950 17.58 8.69 25.99
CA LYS A 950 18.74 8.40 26.87
C LYS A 950 19.02 6.90 27.01
N VAL A 951 18.04 6.07 26.68
CA VAL A 951 18.08 4.62 26.91
C VAL A 951 18.24 3.86 25.59
N VAL A 952 17.57 4.33 24.54
CA VAL A 952 17.53 3.66 23.23
C VAL A 952 18.74 4.00 22.35
N ASP A 953 19.00 3.17 21.35
CA ASP A 953 20.09 3.36 20.39
C ASP A 953 19.85 4.60 19.51
N ALA A 954 20.78 5.57 19.57
CA ALA A 954 20.70 6.82 18.82
C ALA A 954 20.64 6.62 17.29
N ARG A 955 21.19 5.51 16.77
CA ARG A 955 21.15 5.18 15.33
C ARG A 955 19.74 4.99 14.79
N LEU A 956 18.75 4.79 15.67
CA LEU A 956 17.34 4.64 15.28
C LEU A 956 16.72 5.96 14.79
N PHE A 957 17.42 7.09 14.93
CA PHE A 957 16.94 8.42 14.53
C PHE A 957 17.71 9.04 13.34
N GLU A 958 18.78 8.40 12.83
CA GLU A 958 19.69 9.00 11.83
C GLU A 958 19.20 8.90 10.36
N TYR A 959 18.13 8.15 10.05
CA TYR A 959 17.75 7.83 8.66
C TYR A 959 16.88 8.87 7.93
N ASN A 960 16.67 10.07 8.50
CA ASN A 960 15.79 11.10 7.91
C ASN A 960 16.52 12.25 7.19
N ASN A 961 17.86 12.26 7.12
CA ASN A 961 18.61 13.38 6.54
C ASN A 961 19.03 13.20 5.06
N ASP A 962 18.86 12.02 4.44
CA ASP A 962 19.34 11.76 3.06
C ASP A 962 18.30 12.03 1.96
N LEU A 963 17.16 12.67 2.29
CA LEU A 963 16.21 13.20 1.30
C LEU A 963 16.23 14.74 1.20
N SER A 964 17.18 15.40 1.87
CA SER A 964 17.33 16.85 1.85
C SER A 964 18.80 17.28 1.82
N GLU A 965 19.51 16.96 0.75
CA GLU A 965 20.73 17.69 0.37
C GLU A 965 20.60 18.23 -1.06
N GLY A 966 19.99 19.40 -1.13
CA GLY A 966 20.13 20.36 -2.21
C GLY A 966 20.14 21.75 -1.56
N ASP A 967 21.30 22.38 -1.60
CA ASP A 967 21.62 23.77 -1.24
C ASP A 967 21.94 24.08 0.23
N THR A 968 23.23 23.96 0.51
CA THR A 968 23.98 24.67 1.55
C THR A 968 24.11 26.15 1.22
N SER A 969 23.88 27.04 2.19
CA SER A 969 24.77 28.19 2.44
C SER A 969 24.56 28.85 3.82
N THR A 970 25.55 28.62 4.68
CA THR A 970 26.31 29.61 5.47
C THR A 970 25.64 30.94 5.86
N TYR A 971 25.46 31.22 7.16
CA TYR A 971 26.33 32.15 7.93
C TYR A 971 25.88 32.31 9.39
N SER A 972 26.87 32.71 10.19
CA SER A 972 27.04 32.69 11.64
C SER A 972 26.30 33.75 12.48
N SER A 973 25.95 33.34 13.69
CA SER A 973 25.87 34.07 14.99
C SER A 973 26.08 35.59 15.07
N SER A 974 25.11 36.32 15.66
CA SER A 974 25.34 37.09 16.90
C SER A 974 24.04 37.64 17.56
N VAL A 975 24.07 37.56 18.89
CA VAL A 975 23.19 37.94 20.02
C VAL A 975 22.26 39.17 19.89
N GLY A 976 21.02 39.00 20.38
CA GLY A 976 20.11 40.08 20.86
C GLY A 976 18.71 39.55 21.20
N GLY A 977 18.29 39.62 22.47
CA GLY A 977 17.16 38.84 23.03
C GLY A 977 15.73 39.30 22.75
N GLY A 978 14.79 38.37 22.99
CA GLY A 978 13.34 38.57 22.99
C GLY A 978 12.60 37.22 22.92
N ASP A 979 11.62 37.02 23.80
CA ASP A 979 10.95 35.76 24.18
C ASP A 979 10.25 34.92 23.07
N SER A 980 10.31 33.59 23.27
CA SER A 980 9.40 32.49 22.87
C SER A 980 9.04 32.33 21.36
N SER A 981 9.73 31.49 20.59
CA SER A 981 9.67 30.00 20.49
C SER A 981 8.51 29.42 19.63
N ILE A 982 8.60 29.51 18.30
CA ILE A 982 7.80 28.66 17.39
C ILE A 982 8.58 28.35 16.09
N THR A 983 9.36 27.27 16.11
CA THR A 983 9.75 26.45 14.93
C THR A 983 10.35 25.12 15.41
N SER A 984 9.53 24.16 15.86
CA SER A 984 9.99 22.76 16.04
C SER A 984 8.94 21.64 15.92
N ASN A 985 7.64 21.93 15.80
CA ASN A 985 6.61 20.91 16.08
C ASN A 985 6.32 19.86 14.98
N THR A 986 6.87 19.95 13.77
CA THR A 986 6.65 18.90 12.75
C THR A 986 7.69 17.77 12.85
N ILE A 987 8.91 18.09 13.28
CA ILE A 987 9.96 17.09 13.57
C ILE A 987 9.65 16.40 14.92
N CYS A 988 9.18 17.17 15.91
CA CYS A 988 8.82 16.63 17.22
C CYS A 988 7.65 15.62 17.22
N ASN A 989 6.76 15.58 16.22
CA ASN A 989 5.59 14.68 16.23
C ASN A 989 5.90 13.28 15.65
N TRP A 990 6.81 13.20 14.68
CA TRP A 990 7.31 11.91 14.17
C TRP A 990 8.31 11.30 15.16
N ASP A 991 9.18 12.14 15.74
CA ASP A 991 10.04 11.76 16.85
C ASP A 991 9.21 11.30 18.06
N SER A 992 8.10 11.98 18.39
CA SER A 992 7.21 11.55 19.48
C SER A 992 6.54 10.19 19.22
N LYS A 993 6.12 9.88 17.98
CA LYS A 993 5.58 8.57 17.63
C LYS A 993 6.64 7.47 17.72
N ILE A 994 7.86 7.74 17.24
CA ILE A 994 9.00 6.83 17.37
C ILE A 994 9.33 6.60 18.84
N GLU A 995 9.41 7.66 19.64
CA GLU A 995 9.63 7.57 21.09
C GLU A 995 8.55 6.74 21.79
N GLN A 996 7.28 6.92 21.44
CA GLN A 996 6.18 6.12 21.99
C GLN A 996 6.28 4.64 21.59
N CYS A 997 6.64 4.35 20.34
CA CYS A 997 6.82 2.98 19.87
C CYS A 997 8.01 2.32 20.56
N LEU A 998 9.15 3.00 20.63
CA LEU A 998 10.32 2.54 21.36
C LEU A 998 10.01 2.30 22.83
N ALA A 999 9.30 3.21 23.49
CA ALA A 999 8.85 3.03 24.85
C ALA A 999 7.94 1.79 25.01
N ALA A 1000 7.04 1.55 24.06
CA ALA A 1000 6.19 0.36 24.07
C ALA A 1000 7.00 -0.94 23.89
N VAL A 1001 7.97 -0.97 22.97
CA VAL A 1001 8.86 -2.12 22.79
C VAL A 1001 9.67 -2.40 24.05
N ILE A 1002 10.24 -1.36 24.67
CA ILE A 1002 11.00 -1.49 25.93
C ILE A 1002 10.09 -2.04 27.05
N ARG A 1003 8.84 -1.58 27.16
CA ARG A 1003 7.87 -2.14 28.13
C ARG A 1003 7.56 -3.62 27.88
N VAL A 1004 7.47 -4.05 26.62
CA VAL A 1004 7.32 -5.48 26.28
C VAL A 1004 8.59 -6.24 26.71
N GLY A 1005 9.77 -5.71 26.42
CA GLY A 1005 11.05 -6.29 26.85
C GLY A 1005 11.14 -6.46 28.37
N LEU A 1006 10.79 -5.43 29.14
CA LEU A 1006 10.73 -5.45 30.60
C LEU A 1006 9.70 -6.46 31.14
N SER A 1007 8.53 -6.55 30.50
CA SER A 1007 7.49 -7.51 30.90
C SER A 1007 7.95 -8.95 30.65
N CYS A 1008 8.64 -9.21 29.54
CA CYS A 1008 9.23 -10.50 29.26
C CYS A 1008 10.40 -10.83 30.21
N ALA A 1009 11.20 -9.84 30.57
CA ALA A 1009 12.36 -9.97 31.46
C ALA A 1009 12.03 -9.75 32.95
N ALA A 1010 10.77 -9.90 33.38
CA ALA A 1010 10.39 -9.76 34.77
C ALA A 1010 11.10 -10.79 35.67
N ASN A 1011 11.46 -10.40 36.90
CA ASN A 1011 12.21 -11.27 37.83
C ASN A 1011 11.43 -12.54 38.22
N SER A 1012 10.11 -12.44 38.40
CA SER A 1012 9.23 -13.58 38.67
C SER A 1012 8.75 -14.22 37.37
N ALA A 1013 8.88 -15.54 37.26
CA ALA A 1013 8.45 -16.28 36.08
C ALA A 1013 6.93 -16.20 35.80
N GLY A 1014 6.11 -15.98 36.84
CA GLY A 1014 4.65 -15.86 36.72
C GLY A 1014 4.17 -14.50 36.21
N ASP A 1015 5.01 -13.47 36.30
CA ASP A 1015 4.70 -12.10 35.86
C ASP A 1015 5.10 -11.86 34.40
N ARG A 1016 5.75 -12.85 33.77
CA ARG A 1016 6.21 -12.76 32.39
C ARG A 1016 5.09 -13.05 31.42
N LEU A 1017 5.07 -12.30 30.32
CA LEU A 1017 4.18 -12.56 29.19
C LEU A 1017 4.44 -13.93 28.58
N THR A 1018 3.42 -14.60 28.08
CA THR A 1018 3.62 -15.77 27.21
C THR A 1018 4.18 -15.32 25.85
N MET A 1019 4.90 -16.19 25.13
CA MET A 1019 5.39 -15.82 23.80
C MET A 1019 4.27 -15.47 22.81
N ARG A 1020 3.06 -16.02 23.00
CA ARG A 1020 1.87 -15.69 22.21
C ARG A 1020 1.38 -14.26 22.45
N GLU A 1021 1.33 -13.84 23.72
CA GLU A 1021 0.99 -12.46 24.10
C GLU A 1021 2.08 -11.47 23.68
N THR A 1022 3.34 -11.83 23.86
CA THR A 1022 4.49 -11.04 23.42
C THR A 1022 4.45 -10.79 21.92
N LEU A 1023 4.22 -11.84 21.12
CA LEU A 1023 4.09 -11.73 19.67
C LEU A 1023 2.92 -10.83 19.26
N ALA A 1024 1.77 -10.96 19.94
CA ALA A 1024 0.61 -10.11 19.70
C ALA A 1024 0.94 -8.63 19.96
N LYS A 1025 1.56 -8.32 21.11
CA LYS A 1025 1.95 -6.94 21.47
C LYS A 1025 2.99 -6.35 20.52
N LEU A 1026 4.00 -7.12 20.09
CA LEU A 1026 4.98 -6.63 19.12
C LEU A 1026 4.36 -6.34 17.75
N ARG A 1027 3.41 -7.18 17.31
CA ARG A 1027 2.64 -6.93 16.08
C ARG A 1027 1.74 -5.71 16.20
N GLU A 1028 1.15 -5.46 17.37
CA GLU A 1028 0.40 -4.23 17.66
C GLU A 1028 1.31 -3.00 17.57
N ILE A 1029 2.49 -3.04 18.20
CA ILE A 1029 3.45 -1.93 18.13
C ILE A 1029 3.88 -1.67 16.69
N LYS A 1030 4.10 -2.71 15.88
CA LYS A 1030 4.46 -2.56 14.45
C LYS A 1030 3.37 -1.85 13.64
N LYS A 1031 2.09 -2.10 13.94
CA LYS A 1031 0.96 -1.43 13.27
C LYS A 1031 0.94 0.08 13.52
N VAL A 1032 1.58 0.57 14.60
CA VAL A 1032 1.64 2.01 14.92
C VAL A 1032 2.71 2.75 14.08
N LEU A 1033 3.71 2.03 13.56
CA LEU A 1033 4.83 2.58 12.78
C LEU A 1033 4.64 2.52 11.25
N GLY A 1034 3.63 1.80 10.76
CA GLY A 1034 3.42 1.48 9.34
C GLY A 1034 2.20 2.15 8.72
#